data_AF-A0A131ZSI2-F1
#
_entry.id   AF-A0A131ZSI2-F1
#
_cell.length_a   1.000
_cell.length_b   1.000
_cell.length_c   1.000
_cell.angle_alpha   90.00
_cell.angle_beta   90.00
_cell.angle_gamma   90.00
#
_symmetry.space_group_name_H-M   'P 1'
#
loop_
_entity.id
_entity.type
_entity.pdbx_description
1 polymer ?
#
loop_
_entity_poly.entity_id
_entity_poly.type
_entity_poly.pdbx_seq_one_letter_code
_entity_poly.pdbx_strand_id
1 'polypeptide(L)'
;MNELFRNFGLISNTNEISASSESSRNPFVGDVIEIKNFHLKLEDLIAEGGFGYVFRAKDLKTNHFYAVKRMIASDDESTAEILNEISMLERVQTHNHIIQFFGFETIKSKSIYYLLWYQSTFSLRNQIQIDFHHSSEYCGSGSLKDIQMPLLNKQQFNRIIYQLSLALEKLHILGITHRDIKIENVLFDNDGFLKLCDFGSSTDKSYQPDHSWNPIQRSLLEDEMNRHTTPMYRPPEILDTYLHYEINCLMDIWALGCLIYFLRFGQHPFEDSSKLRIINCNFTFPQNINYSDLIINLIKNCLVVNPKDRINATNIIKLMEENFVDLNSPCVNSRNIQTSTNLTPNQNQPSNHIPGIAQSYLQGFTKYLKDTSNRVMQTMQSSIARQDLDLKFLTSRLIVMSYPAEGLESAYRNHIDDVKAVLESRNCNYSVVNVSGRSYDSSKFGRKIKIFDGGTFWKDTKKVCPIKIIVLICDHIFKWMKQNQHNLIVIHCMDGLNNSAMLTISFFLLIGLFHLHEKALEFFERKRGNLDLSKSQHRYLKYVEELKRDKYLSFFSIKKTVILKSIQMYGLPLFTKLRDGCRPFIELYIDSKKIFTSLVEYDRLSLYTRGNSDSVLWRDLNKKFDITSDITLIVSHARSTIGSKMLTQNKPTIIRMASISSQLEVIQ
;
A
#
# COMPACT_ATOMS: atom_id res chain seq x y z
N MET A 1 -5.79 2.73 19.99
CA MET A 1 -4.87 3.01 21.12
C MET A 1 -3.40 2.92 20.72
N ASN A 2 -3.02 2.04 19.76
CA ASN A 2 -1.63 1.80 19.31
C ASN A 2 -1.13 2.62 18.08
N GLU A 3 -1.90 3.60 17.55
CA GLU A 3 -1.53 4.28 16.27
C GLU A 3 -1.11 5.75 16.39
N LEU A 4 -1.27 6.35 17.58
CA LEU A 4 -1.07 7.79 17.83
C LEU A 4 0.41 8.23 17.90
N PHE A 5 1.35 7.29 18.07
CA PHE A 5 2.78 7.60 18.24
C PHE A 5 3.71 6.89 17.26
N ARG A 6 3.18 6.32 16.18
CA ARG A 6 3.96 5.81 15.02
C ARG A 6 4.83 6.88 14.31
N ASN A 7 4.91 8.10 14.86
CA ASN A 7 5.34 9.34 14.21
C ASN A 7 6.69 9.88 14.74
N PHE A 8 7.59 9.03 15.26
CA PHE A 8 8.93 9.42 15.69
C PHE A 8 10.05 8.87 14.78
N GLY A 9 9.83 8.88 13.47
CA GLY A 9 10.89 8.64 12.49
C GLY A 9 11.58 7.27 12.50
N LEU A 10 11.06 6.28 13.24
CA LEU A 10 11.77 5.03 13.52
C LEU A 10 10.91 3.79 13.28
N ILE A 11 11.51 2.80 12.60
CA ILE A 11 10.90 1.76 11.75
C ILE A 11 10.13 0.60 12.46
N SER A 12 9.19 0.01 11.71
CA SER A 12 8.54 -1.33 11.78
C SER A 12 7.38 -1.58 12.75
N ASN A 13 6.20 -1.84 12.18
CA ASN A 13 4.97 -2.19 12.91
C ASN A 13 4.98 -3.66 13.38
N THR A 14 5.12 -3.86 14.69
CA THR A 14 4.42 -4.89 15.47
C THR A 14 3.20 -4.17 16.12
N ASN A 15 1.97 -4.65 16.29
CA ASN A 15 1.43 -5.93 16.74
C ASN A 15 -0.08 -6.02 16.43
N GLU A 16 -0.66 -7.23 16.51
CA GLU A 16 -1.67 -7.58 17.55
C GLU A 16 -1.91 -9.09 17.55
N ILE A 17 -1.50 -9.74 18.65
CA ILE A 17 -1.95 -11.06 19.10
C ILE A 17 -2.92 -10.76 20.24
N SER A 18 -4.15 -11.25 20.16
CA SER A 18 -5.06 -11.28 21.31
C SER A 18 -4.94 -12.60 22.07
N ALA A 19 -4.68 -12.45 23.36
CA ALA A 19 -4.99 -13.35 24.48
C ALA A 19 -4.97 -14.87 24.24
N SER A 20 -3.77 -15.46 24.37
CA SER A 20 -3.60 -16.68 25.15
C SER A 20 -2.16 -16.77 25.68
N SER A 21 -2.01 -16.90 27.01
CA SER A 21 -0.78 -17.08 27.80
C SER A 21 0.11 -15.85 28.06
N GLU A 22 0.57 -15.73 29.31
CA GLU A 22 1.27 -14.61 29.98
C GLU A 22 2.65 -14.18 29.40
N SER A 23 2.95 -14.39 28.11
CA SER A 23 4.33 -14.29 27.60
C SER A 23 4.63 -13.19 26.57
N SER A 24 3.89 -12.07 26.49
CA SER A 24 4.15 -11.05 25.45
C SER A 24 3.90 -9.58 25.84
N ARG A 25 4.39 -9.11 26.98
CA ARG A 25 4.49 -7.66 27.26
C ARG A 25 5.91 -7.18 26.91
N ASN A 26 6.01 -6.00 26.29
CA ASN A 26 7.31 -5.33 26.11
C ASN A 26 8.01 -5.26 27.48
N PRO A 27 9.30 -5.61 27.59
CA PRO A 27 9.96 -5.84 28.87
C PRO A 27 10.03 -4.58 29.76
N PHE A 28 9.78 -3.40 29.18
CA PHE A 28 9.83 -2.12 29.88
C PHE A 28 8.44 -1.64 30.33
N VAL A 29 7.37 -2.29 29.87
CA VAL A 29 6.01 -1.99 30.35
C VAL A 29 5.88 -2.44 31.81
N GLY A 30 5.54 -1.49 32.67
CA GLY A 30 5.49 -1.65 34.12
C GLY A 30 6.66 -0.99 34.85
N ASP A 31 7.75 -0.65 34.14
CA ASP A 31 8.88 0.06 34.72
C ASP A 31 8.44 1.42 35.27
N VAL A 32 9.03 1.80 36.40
CA VAL A 32 8.91 3.13 36.97
C VAL A 32 10.22 3.86 36.72
N ILE A 33 10.13 5.01 36.06
CA ILE A 33 11.26 5.88 35.76
C ILE A 33 11.04 7.26 36.37
N GLU A 34 12.14 7.91 36.71
CA GLU A 34 12.14 9.29 37.15
C GLU A 34 12.76 10.15 36.03
N ILE A 35 12.05 11.20 35.63
CA ILE A 35 12.56 12.20 34.69
C ILE A 35 12.34 13.56 35.35
N LYS A 36 13.43 14.24 35.75
CA LYS A 36 13.36 15.46 36.58
C LYS A 36 12.45 15.23 37.81
N ASN A 37 11.32 15.96 37.89
CA ASN A 37 10.39 15.89 39.03
C ASN A 37 9.25 14.88 38.85
N PHE A 38 9.15 14.26 37.67
CA PHE A 38 8.07 13.32 37.30
C PHE A 38 8.40 11.91 37.76
N HIS A 39 7.39 11.18 38.27
CA HIS A 39 7.54 9.77 38.67
C HIS A 39 6.60 8.94 37.81
N LEU A 40 7.16 8.36 36.74
CA LEU A 40 6.39 7.88 35.61
C LEU A 40 6.38 6.36 35.57
N LYS A 41 5.19 5.77 35.58
CA LYS A 41 5.00 4.34 35.30
C LYS A 41 4.71 4.16 33.81
N LEU A 42 5.53 3.36 33.12
CA LEU A 42 5.29 3.00 31.73
C LEU A 42 4.12 2.01 31.67
N GLU A 43 2.98 2.41 31.09
CA GLU A 43 1.77 1.59 31.04
C GLU A 43 1.64 0.83 29.72
N ASP A 44 1.80 1.52 28.59
CA ASP A 44 1.56 0.95 27.28
C ASP A 44 2.67 1.35 26.32
N LEU A 45 3.15 0.40 25.51
CA LEU A 45 3.99 0.74 24.35
C LEU A 45 3.10 1.35 23.27
N ILE A 46 3.35 2.60 22.90
CA ILE A 46 2.59 3.30 21.86
C ILE A 46 3.24 3.22 20.48
N ALA A 47 4.57 3.17 20.43
CA ALA A 47 5.30 2.93 19.19
C ALA A 47 6.68 2.34 19.43
N GLU A 48 7.16 1.58 18.45
CA GLU A 48 8.51 1.00 18.41
C GLU A 48 9.17 1.44 17.11
N GLY A 49 10.47 1.72 17.19
CA GLY A 49 11.25 2.18 16.07
C GLY A 49 12.72 1.76 16.14
N GLY A 50 13.42 1.85 15.01
CA GLY A 50 14.83 1.46 14.85
C GLY A 50 15.84 1.99 15.88
N PHE A 51 15.60 3.14 16.52
CA PHE A 51 16.49 3.69 17.57
C PHE A 51 15.80 3.82 18.94
N GLY A 52 14.54 3.39 19.10
CA GLY A 52 13.83 3.61 20.36
C GLY A 52 12.37 3.19 20.44
N TYR A 53 11.79 3.33 21.62
CA TYR A 53 10.41 2.99 21.97
C TYR A 53 9.69 4.23 22.49
N VAL A 54 8.38 4.29 22.32
CA VAL A 54 7.55 5.38 22.83
C VAL A 54 6.46 4.76 23.67
N PHE A 55 6.36 5.19 24.91
CA PHE A 55 5.44 4.66 25.90
C PHE A 55 4.43 5.71 26.34
N ARG A 56 3.23 5.24 26.68
CA ARG A 56 2.25 5.98 27.45
C ARG A 56 2.65 5.79 28.89
N ALA A 57 3.04 6.88 29.52
CA ALA A 57 3.49 6.88 30.90
C ALA A 57 2.47 7.60 31.77
N LYS A 58 2.21 7.08 32.95
CA LYS A 58 1.35 7.73 33.94
C LYS A 58 2.22 8.32 35.04
N ASP A 59 2.12 9.62 35.27
CA ASP A 59 2.72 10.23 36.44
C ASP A 59 1.97 9.78 37.69
N LEU A 60 2.68 9.10 38.59
CA LEU A 60 2.15 8.51 39.81
C LEU A 60 1.73 9.58 40.82
N LYS A 61 2.29 10.80 40.73
CA LYS A 61 1.92 11.92 41.59
C LYS A 61 0.62 12.57 41.15
N THR A 62 0.49 12.92 39.87
CA THR A 62 -0.64 13.69 39.36
C THR A 62 -1.72 12.86 38.66
N ASN A 63 -1.49 11.56 38.42
CA ASN A 63 -2.28 10.69 37.54
C ASN A 63 -2.42 11.20 36.09
N HIS A 64 -1.67 12.23 35.68
CA HIS A 64 -1.65 12.69 34.30
C HIS A 64 -0.83 11.73 33.43
N PHE A 65 -1.24 11.57 32.18
CA PHE A 65 -0.52 10.74 31.24
C PHE A 65 0.45 11.60 30.43
N TYR A 66 1.56 11.00 30.03
CA TYR A 66 2.64 11.59 29.23
C TYR A 66 3.11 10.60 28.16
N ALA A 67 3.80 11.11 27.14
CA ALA A 67 4.52 10.28 26.19
C ALA A 67 5.98 10.23 26.60
N VAL A 68 6.53 9.04 26.79
CA VAL A 68 7.95 8.85 27.09
C VAL A 68 8.61 8.20 25.90
N LYS A 69 9.52 8.91 25.23
CA LYS A 69 10.36 8.35 24.19
C LYS A 69 11.66 7.87 24.84
N ARG A 70 11.95 6.58 24.68
CA ARG A 70 13.16 5.92 25.11
C ARG A 70 14.03 5.64 23.90
N MET A 71 15.21 6.23 23.87
CA MET A 71 16.21 6.04 22.82
C MET A 71 17.34 5.14 23.31
N ILE A 72 17.82 4.27 22.44
CA ILE A 72 18.97 3.40 22.69
C ILE A 72 20.13 3.89 21.84
N ALA A 73 21.20 4.36 22.49
CA ALA A 73 22.41 4.75 21.80
C ALA A 73 23.34 3.53 21.62
N SER A 74 23.66 3.17 20.39
CA SER A 74 24.65 2.11 20.10
C SER A 74 26.08 2.62 20.21
N ASP A 75 26.30 3.88 19.81
CA ASP A 75 27.59 4.50 19.55
C ASP A 75 27.55 6.02 19.82
N ASP A 76 28.68 6.69 19.64
CA ASP A 76 28.81 8.13 19.91
C ASP A 76 28.04 8.99 18.89
N GLU A 77 27.90 8.53 17.64
CA GLU A 77 27.14 9.22 16.58
C GLU A 77 25.64 9.23 16.90
N SER A 78 25.06 8.08 17.21
CA SER A 78 23.67 7.95 17.66
C SER A 78 23.40 8.73 18.95
N THR A 79 24.37 8.76 19.88
CA THR A 79 24.27 9.61 21.09
C THR A 79 24.20 11.09 20.72
N ALA A 80 25.05 11.55 19.80
CA ALA A 80 25.06 12.93 19.34
C ALA A 80 23.76 13.30 18.62
N GLU A 81 23.19 12.41 17.82
CA GLU A 81 21.88 12.60 17.16
C GLU A 81 20.74 12.76 18.18
N ILE A 82 20.70 11.91 19.22
CA ILE A 82 19.70 12.00 20.30
C ILE A 82 19.84 13.31 21.08
N LEU A 83 21.07 13.70 21.44
CA LEU A 83 21.33 14.95 22.16
C LEU A 83 21.00 16.18 21.31
N ASN A 84 21.22 16.10 19.99
CA ASN A 84 20.79 17.15 19.07
C ASN A 84 19.26 17.29 19.06
N GLU A 85 18.51 16.19 18.95
CA GLU A 85 17.03 16.23 19.01
C GLU A 85 16.54 16.91 20.31
N ILE A 86 17.12 16.54 21.46
CA ILE A 86 16.80 17.12 22.76
C ILE A 86 17.09 18.62 22.78
N SER A 87 18.28 19.04 22.31
CA SER A 87 18.67 20.45 22.23
C SER A 87 17.71 21.26 21.35
N MET A 88 17.31 20.71 20.19
CA MET A 88 16.34 21.34 19.30
C MET A 88 14.98 21.49 20.00
N LEU A 89 14.50 20.43 20.66
CA LEU A 89 13.26 20.47 21.42
C LEU A 89 13.32 21.55 22.50
N GLU A 90 14.34 21.59 23.34
CA GLU A 90 14.48 22.58 24.42
C GLU A 90 14.43 24.04 23.91
N ARG A 91 15.04 24.32 22.75
CA ARG A 91 15.06 25.66 22.14
C ARG A 91 13.71 26.14 21.60
N VAL A 92 12.85 25.22 21.16
CA VAL A 92 11.58 25.55 20.49
C VAL A 92 10.38 25.53 21.42
N GLN A 93 10.60 25.17 22.69
CA GLN A 93 9.57 25.21 23.72
C GLN A 93 8.98 26.61 23.83
N THR A 94 7.70 26.71 24.22
CA THR A 94 6.82 27.91 24.29
C THR A 94 5.84 28.12 23.14
N HIS A 95 5.94 27.38 22.04
CA HIS A 95 5.02 27.57 20.91
C HIS A 95 3.82 26.62 20.93
N ASN A 96 2.62 27.19 20.80
CA ASN A 96 1.36 26.44 20.88
C ASN A 96 1.19 25.38 19.79
N HIS A 97 1.88 25.50 18.65
CA HIS A 97 1.80 24.53 17.55
C HIS A 97 3.00 23.58 17.44
N ILE A 98 3.83 23.49 18.47
CA ILE A 98 4.95 22.54 18.57
C ILE A 98 4.71 21.60 19.75
N ILE A 99 5.13 20.34 19.63
CA ILE A 99 5.02 19.38 20.72
C ILE A 99 5.79 19.86 21.97
N GLN A 100 5.12 19.81 23.12
CA GLN A 100 5.73 20.23 24.38
C GLN A 100 6.66 19.14 24.92
N PHE A 101 7.86 19.56 25.32
CA PHE A 101 8.92 18.78 25.95
C PHE A 101 9.05 19.19 27.41
N PHE A 102 9.14 18.21 28.30
CA PHE A 102 9.20 18.42 29.75
C PHE A 102 10.58 18.14 30.34
N GLY A 103 11.38 17.28 29.70
CA GLY A 103 12.74 16.99 30.13
C GLY A 103 13.23 15.62 29.68
N PHE A 104 14.47 15.30 30.04
CA PHE A 104 15.08 14.01 29.75
C PHE A 104 15.89 13.50 30.94
N GLU A 105 16.19 12.20 30.94
CA GLU A 105 17.03 11.52 31.92
C GLU A 105 17.86 10.44 31.22
N THR A 106 19.09 10.22 31.69
CA THR A 106 19.95 9.14 31.15
C THR A 106 20.02 8.00 32.16
N ILE A 107 19.51 6.82 31.79
CA ILE A 107 19.36 5.68 32.70
C ILE A 107 20.20 4.50 32.22
N LYS A 108 21.20 4.10 33.02
CA LYS A 108 22.22 3.08 32.69
C LYS A 108 23.05 3.48 31.46
N SER A 109 24.29 3.00 31.36
CA SER A 109 25.23 3.38 30.29
C SER A 109 24.61 3.12 28.91
N LYS A 110 24.12 4.19 28.25
CA LYS A 110 23.60 4.29 26.86
C LYS A 110 22.08 4.24 26.60
N SER A 111 21.18 4.31 27.59
CA SER A 111 19.74 4.57 27.32
C SER A 111 19.32 5.96 27.78
N ILE A 112 18.71 6.74 26.88
CA ILE A 112 18.23 8.11 27.14
C ILE A 112 16.70 8.11 27.06
N TYR A 113 16.04 8.60 28.11
CA TYR A 113 14.59 8.74 28.17
C TYR A 113 14.25 10.22 28.12
N TYR A 114 13.25 10.62 27.34
CA TYR A 114 12.70 11.96 27.45
C TYR A 114 11.19 12.01 27.40
N LEU A 115 10.69 13.00 28.15
CA LEU A 115 9.31 13.23 28.49
C LEU A 115 8.71 14.26 27.55
N LEU A 116 7.74 13.80 26.78
CA LEU A 116 6.96 14.58 25.84
C LEU A 116 5.51 14.65 26.31
N TRP A 117 4.81 15.66 25.82
CA TRP A 117 3.40 15.82 26.09
C TRP A 117 2.56 14.68 25.55
N TYR A 118 1.58 14.28 26.35
CA TYR A 118 0.42 13.48 26.01
C TYR A 118 -0.69 13.91 26.97
N GLN A 119 -1.95 13.79 26.56
CA GLN A 119 -3.05 13.85 27.52
C GLN A 119 -4.21 13.03 26.96
N SER A 120 -4.69 12.04 27.70
CA SER A 120 -5.99 11.42 27.45
C SER A 120 -6.92 11.76 28.61
N THR A 121 -7.94 12.59 28.38
CA THR A 121 -9.01 12.78 29.36
C THR A 121 -9.98 11.60 29.30
N PHE A 122 -9.86 10.66 30.25
CA PHE A 122 -11.03 10.14 30.95
C PHE A 122 -10.64 9.51 32.30
N SER A 123 -11.10 10.15 33.36
CA SER A 123 -11.30 9.56 34.68
C SER A 123 -12.74 9.88 35.05
N LEU A 124 -13.61 8.87 35.09
CA LEU A 124 -14.48 8.58 36.23
C LEU A 124 -15.27 7.28 35.98
N ARG A 125 -15.30 6.47 37.02
CA ARG A 125 -16.05 5.21 37.19
C ARG A 125 -17.55 5.42 36.99
N ASN A 126 -18.21 4.53 36.26
CA ASN A 126 -19.38 3.77 36.73
C ASN A 126 -19.75 2.65 35.75
N GLN A 127 -20.09 1.48 36.31
CA GLN A 127 -20.59 0.28 35.64
C GLN A 127 -21.72 0.61 34.67
N ILE A 128 -21.66 0.09 33.42
CA ILE A 128 -22.68 -0.77 32.79
C ILE A 128 -21.97 -1.60 31.70
N GLN A 129 -22.11 -2.91 31.79
CA GLN A 129 -21.65 -3.92 30.85
C GLN A 129 -22.74 -4.15 29.79
N ILE A 130 -22.65 -3.55 28.58
CA ILE A 130 -23.49 -3.92 27.43
C ILE A 130 -22.71 -3.77 26.11
N ASP A 131 -22.52 -4.91 25.46
CA ASP A 131 -22.39 -5.27 24.03
C ASP A 131 -21.82 -4.30 22.97
N PHE A 132 -20.78 -4.82 22.33
CA PHE A 132 -20.04 -4.26 21.20
C PHE A 132 -20.86 -4.26 19.89
N HIS A 133 -21.27 -3.08 19.43
CA HIS A 133 -21.40 -2.78 18.00
C HIS A 133 -21.33 -1.25 17.72
N HIS A 134 -20.41 -0.87 16.84
CA HIS A 134 -20.37 0.40 16.08
C HIS A 134 -20.35 1.74 16.84
N SER A 135 -19.18 2.08 17.37
CA SER A 135 -18.54 3.40 17.22
C SER A 135 -17.13 3.28 17.80
N SER A 136 -16.10 3.40 16.96
CA SER A 136 -14.73 3.32 17.47
C SER A 136 -14.37 4.63 18.16
N GLU A 137 -14.73 4.71 19.43
CA GLU A 137 -14.31 5.73 20.38
C GLU A 137 -12.79 5.61 20.59
N TYR A 138 -12.05 6.56 20.03
CA TYR A 138 -10.61 6.75 20.22
C TYR A 138 -10.34 8.16 20.78
N CYS A 139 -9.58 8.28 21.88
CA CYS A 139 -9.02 9.53 22.41
C CYS A 139 -7.70 9.88 21.67
N GLY A 140 -7.26 11.12 21.44
CA GLY A 140 -7.94 12.41 21.27
C GLY A 140 -7.27 13.08 20.03
N SER A 141 -8.10 13.49 19.08
CA SER A 141 -7.82 14.23 17.82
C SER A 141 -6.95 13.65 16.70
N GLY A 142 -6.10 12.62 16.92
CA GLY A 142 -5.42 11.89 15.82
C GLY A 142 -4.28 12.62 15.09
N SER A 143 -3.73 12.04 14.02
CA SER A 143 -2.69 12.64 13.15
C SER A 143 -3.29 13.16 11.85
N LEU A 144 -2.65 14.14 11.21
CA LEU A 144 -3.10 14.65 9.91
C LEU A 144 -3.17 13.55 8.83
N LYS A 145 -2.30 12.53 8.93
CA LYS A 145 -2.31 11.38 8.01
C LYS A 145 -3.57 10.52 8.10
N ASP A 146 -4.29 10.59 9.23
CA ASP A 146 -5.50 9.81 9.49
C ASP A 146 -6.74 10.48 8.87
N ILE A 147 -6.58 11.73 8.40
CA ILE A 147 -7.63 12.46 7.69
C ILE A 147 -7.67 12.01 6.23
N GLN A 148 -8.87 11.73 5.72
CA GLN A 148 -9.05 11.35 4.33
C GLN A 148 -8.65 12.48 3.38
N MET A 149 -7.78 12.15 2.41
CA MET A 149 -7.36 13.06 1.34
C MET A 149 -8.16 12.83 0.05
N PRO A 150 -8.34 13.85 -0.82
CA PRO A 150 -8.02 15.26 -0.60
C PRO A 150 -8.89 15.89 0.51
N LEU A 151 -8.36 16.90 1.15
CA LEU A 151 -9.05 17.59 2.24
C LEU A 151 -10.16 18.50 1.66
N LEU A 152 -11.41 18.04 1.79
CA LEU A 152 -12.57 18.73 1.21
C LEU A 152 -13.02 19.95 2.02
N ASN A 153 -12.79 19.92 3.34
CA ASN A 153 -13.16 21.02 4.22
C ASN A 153 -12.14 22.15 4.09
N LYS A 154 -12.52 23.21 3.36
CA LYS A 154 -11.67 24.39 3.11
C LYS A 154 -11.23 25.09 4.41
N GLN A 155 -12.11 25.18 5.40
CA GLN A 155 -11.80 25.87 6.65
C GLN A 155 -10.76 25.10 7.46
N GLN A 156 -10.94 23.79 7.58
CA GLN A 156 -9.97 22.89 8.19
C GLN A 156 -8.62 22.93 7.46
N PHE A 157 -8.65 22.88 6.12
CA PHE A 157 -7.46 23.00 5.27
C PHE A 157 -6.70 24.30 5.54
N ASN A 158 -7.39 25.44 5.59
CA ASN A 158 -6.78 26.73 5.86
C ASN A 158 -6.17 26.82 7.27
N ARG A 159 -6.87 26.30 8.29
CA ARG A 159 -6.35 26.25 9.67
C ARG A 159 -5.07 25.42 9.77
N ILE A 160 -5.01 24.27 9.08
CA ILE A 160 -3.81 23.41 9.06
C ILE A 160 -2.62 24.16 8.45
N ILE A 161 -2.81 24.83 7.31
CA ILE A 161 -1.75 25.61 6.66
C ILE A 161 -1.26 26.70 7.62
N TYR A 162 -2.18 27.49 8.15
CA TYR A 162 -1.87 28.60 9.04
C TYR A 162 -1.11 28.15 10.30
N GLN A 163 -1.63 27.17 11.04
CA GLN A 163 -1.02 26.71 12.28
C GLN A 163 0.33 26.02 12.06
N LEU A 164 0.51 25.30 10.94
CA LEU A 164 1.80 24.74 10.57
C LEU A 164 2.80 25.85 10.19
N SER A 165 2.35 26.89 9.48
CA SER A 165 3.19 28.05 9.16
C SER A 165 3.63 28.82 10.42
N LEU A 166 2.76 28.95 11.44
CA LEU A 166 3.14 29.51 12.75
C LEU A 166 4.25 28.68 13.42
N ALA A 167 4.14 27.35 13.39
CA ALA A 167 5.20 26.47 13.92
C ALA A 167 6.53 26.67 13.15
N LEU A 168 6.48 26.72 11.82
CA LEU A 168 7.68 26.92 10.99
C LEU A 168 8.30 28.30 11.19
N GLU A 169 7.51 29.37 11.30
CA GLU A 169 8.02 30.71 11.58
C GLU A 169 8.83 30.72 12.88
N LYS A 170 8.32 30.09 13.93
CA LYS A 170 9.04 29.96 15.20
C LYS A 170 10.40 29.26 15.03
N LEU A 171 10.45 28.16 14.26
CA LEU A 171 11.71 27.46 13.99
C LEU A 171 12.68 28.36 13.21
N HIS A 172 12.18 29.01 12.16
CA HIS A 172 12.98 29.78 11.22
C HIS A 172 13.57 31.03 11.86
N ILE A 173 12.83 31.69 12.77
CA ILE A 173 13.34 32.80 13.60
C ILE A 173 14.52 32.36 14.49
N LEU A 174 14.50 31.10 14.96
CA LEU A 174 15.57 30.52 15.78
C LEU A 174 16.73 29.96 14.95
N GLY A 175 16.69 30.11 13.62
CA GLY A 175 17.67 29.52 12.69
C GLY A 175 17.57 27.99 12.58
N ILE A 176 16.47 27.39 13.04
CA ILE A 176 16.27 25.94 13.04
C ILE A 176 15.52 25.53 11.77
N THR A 177 16.05 24.51 11.12
CA THR A 177 15.44 23.83 9.97
C THR A 177 14.94 22.45 10.41
N HIS A 178 13.68 22.12 10.12
CA HIS A 178 13.08 20.86 10.52
C HIS A 178 13.52 19.68 9.64
N ARG A 179 13.72 19.90 8.33
CA ARG A 179 14.17 18.92 7.31
C ARG A 179 13.22 17.75 7.00
N ASP A 180 12.13 17.58 7.75
CA ASP A 180 11.21 16.45 7.60
C ASP A 180 9.74 16.87 7.77
N ILE A 181 9.36 17.97 7.14
CA ILE A 181 7.96 18.41 7.07
C ILE A 181 7.18 17.48 6.14
N LYS A 182 6.25 16.73 6.73
CA LYS A 182 5.38 15.76 6.03
C LYS A 182 4.13 15.49 6.86
N ILE A 183 3.17 14.82 6.24
CA ILE A 183 1.85 14.58 6.86
C ILE A 183 1.93 13.75 8.15
N GLU A 184 2.93 12.87 8.25
CA GLU A 184 3.16 12.01 9.41
C GLU A 184 3.63 12.78 10.65
N ASN A 185 4.32 13.91 10.47
CA ASN A 185 4.91 14.68 11.56
C ASN A 185 3.98 15.80 12.07
N VAL A 186 2.71 15.79 11.63
CA VAL A 186 1.68 16.73 12.05
C VAL A 186 0.62 15.99 12.88
N LEU A 187 0.51 16.36 14.16
CA LEU A 187 -0.43 15.81 15.14
C LEU A 187 -1.52 16.82 15.50
N PHE A 188 -2.57 16.37 16.17
CA PHE A 188 -3.54 17.23 16.84
C PHE A 188 -3.59 16.95 18.35
N ASP A 189 -3.69 18.00 19.17
CA ASP A 189 -4.00 17.87 20.60
C ASP A 189 -5.50 17.64 20.84
N ASN A 190 -5.93 17.39 22.07
CA ASN A 190 -7.34 17.11 22.41
C ASN A 190 -8.31 18.24 22.06
N ASP A 191 -7.80 19.47 22.07
CA ASP A 191 -8.55 20.66 21.70
C ASP A 191 -8.61 20.84 20.18
N GLY A 192 -7.91 19.98 19.44
CA GLY A 192 -7.91 19.90 17.99
C GLY A 192 -6.92 20.84 17.31
N PHE A 193 -5.98 21.41 18.07
CA PHE A 193 -4.92 22.26 17.55
C PHE A 193 -3.76 21.44 17.01
N LEU A 194 -3.16 21.93 15.94
CA LEU A 194 -2.00 21.31 15.31
C LEU A 194 -0.79 21.34 16.25
N LYS A 195 -0.04 20.22 16.29
CA LYS A 195 1.29 20.11 16.93
C LYS A 195 2.27 19.47 15.95
N LEU A 196 3.34 20.20 15.61
CA LEU A 196 4.49 19.68 14.88
C LEU A 196 5.36 18.83 15.81
N CYS A 197 5.76 17.65 15.36
CA CYS A 197 6.59 16.71 16.12
C CYS A 197 7.78 16.19 15.30
N ASP A 198 8.62 15.38 15.94
CA ASP A 198 9.79 14.69 15.36
C ASP A 198 10.94 15.63 14.93
N PHE A 199 11.75 16.01 15.91
CA PHE A 199 12.90 16.89 15.72
C PHE A 199 14.22 16.13 15.50
N GLY A 200 14.15 14.80 15.30
CA GLY A 200 15.35 13.97 15.13
C GLY A 200 16.18 14.33 13.90
N SER A 201 15.53 14.89 12.87
CA SER A 201 16.21 15.40 11.69
C SER A 201 16.51 16.89 11.76
N SER A 202 16.12 17.62 12.80
CA SER A 202 16.27 19.07 12.85
C SER A 202 17.73 19.50 13.00
N THR A 203 18.07 20.66 12.45
CA THR A 203 19.44 21.23 12.49
C THR A 203 19.38 22.75 12.51
N ASP A 204 20.41 23.39 13.07
CA ASP A 204 20.67 24.83 12.98
C ASP A 204 21.81 25.17 12.01
N LYS A 205 22.28 24.18 11.25
CA LYS A 205 23.29 24.36 10.21
C LYS A 205 22.66 24.85 8.91
N SER A 206 23.25 25.88 8.34
CA SER A 206 23.03 26.31 6.96
C SER A 206 24.29 26.07 6.14
N TYR A 207 24.11 25.79 4.85
CA TYR A 207 25.20 25.53 3.92
C TYR A 207 25.13 26.50 2.74
N GLN A 208 26.27 27.02 2.31
CA GLN A 208 26.39 27.81 1.09
C GLN A 208 27.42 27.13 0.18
N PRO A 209 26.99 26.15 -0.65
CA PRO A 209 27.85 25.57 -1.66
C PRO A 209 28.29 26.66 -2.65
N ASP A 210 29.58 26.85 -2.81
CA ASP A 210 30.15 27.80 -3.76
C ASP A 210 31.18 27.11 -4.69
N HIS A 211 31.95 27.89 -5.43
CA HIS A 211 33.00 27.36 -6.31
C HIS A 211 34.22 26.80 -5.55
N SER A 212 34.36 27.10 -4.25
CA SER A 212 35.44 26.56 -3.41
C SER A 212 35.16 25.14 -2.91
N TRP A 213 33.90 24.71 -2.94
CA TRP A 213 33.50 23.37 -2.50
C TRP A 213 33.98 22.27 -3.45
N ASN A 214 34.81 21.36 -2.93
CA ASN A 214 35.27 20.20 -3.68
C ASN A 214 34.18 19.10 -3.77
N PRO A 215 34.33 18.12 -4.69
CA PRO A 215 33.35 17.04 -4.86
C PRO A 215 33.09 16.21 -3.58
N ILE A 216 34.08 16.08 -2.69
CA ILE A 216 33.94 15.33 -1.44
C ILE A 216 33.01 16.07 -0.46
N GLN A 217 33.17 17.38 -0.30
CA GLN A 217 32.28 18.21 0.54
C GLN A 217 30.83 18.15 0.05
N ARG A 218 30.63 18.19 -1.26
CA ARG A 218 29.31 18.04 -1.89
C ARG A 218 28.71 16.65 -1.65
N SER A 219 29.52 15.59 -1.77
CA SER A 219 29.09 14.21 -1.50
C SER A 219 28.71 14.00 -0.04
N LEU A 220 29.49 14.54 0.91
CA LEU A 220 29.18 14.43 2.34
C LEU A 220 27.87 15.12 2.70
N LEU A 221 27.62 16.29 2.11
CA LEU A 221 26.35 16.99 2.26
C LEU A 221 25.20 16.19 1.64
N GLU A 222 25.37 15.61 0.45
CA GLU A 222 24.35 14.76 -0.17
C GLU A 222 24.03 13.54 0.72
N ASP A 223 25.03 12.89 1.32
CA ASP A 223 24.85 11.78 2.25
C ASP A 223 24.12 12.19 3.53
N GLU A 224 24.45 13.36 4.10
CA GLU A 224 23.74 13.93 5.25
C GLU A 224 22.27 14.20 4.92
N MET A 225 22.01 14.85 3.78
CA MET A 225 20.65 15.15 3.33
C MET A 225 19.86 13.88 3.05
N ASN A 226 20.50 12.85 2.48
CA ASN A 226 19.86 11.56 2.22
C ASN A 226 19.38 10.85 3.50
N ARG A 227 20.10 11.03 4.62
CA ARG A 227 19.78 10.42 5.92
C ARG A 227 18.63 11.13 6.64
N HIS A 228 18.54 12.46 6.52
CA HIS A 228 17.67 13.30 7.36
C HIS A 228 16.50 13.94 6.60
N THR A 229 16.20 13.51 5.37
CA THR A 229 15.09 14.07 4.58
C THR A 229 14.32 12.99 3.84
N THR A 230 13.01 13.19 3.70
CA THR A 230 12.13 12.30 2.93
C THR A 230 12.26 12.58 1.41
N PRO A 231 12.62 11.60 0.55
CA PRO A 231 12.99 11.82 -0.86
C PRO A 231 12.04 12.68 -1.70
N MET A 232 10.72 12.46 -1.59
CA MET A 232 9.73 13.20 -2.37
C MET A 232 9.55 14.66 -1.93
N TYR A 233 9.96 15.01 -0.70
CA TYR A 233 9.87 16.36 -0.14
C TYR A 233 11.16 17.18 -0.35
N ARG A 234 12.19 16.60 -0.96
CA ARG A 234 13.50 17.26 -1.14
C ARG A 234 13.39 18.43 -2.12
N PRO A 235 13.91 19.63 -1.78
CA PRO A 235 13.95 20.75 -2.72
C PRO A 235 15.15 20.69 -3.68
N PRO A 236 15.18 21.53 -4.73
CA PRO A 236 16.26 21.57 -5.71
C PRO A 236 17.65 21.82 -5.11
N GLU A 237 17.78 22.73 -4.15
CA GLU A 237 19.05 23.16 -3.58
C GLU A 237 19.83 22.03 -2.85
N ILE A 238 19.13 20.99 -2.38
CA ILE A 238 19.79 19.82 -1.78
C ILE A 238 20.02 18.67 -2.78
N LEU A 239 19.29 18.66 -3.90
CA LEU A 239 19.45 17.64 -4.94
C LEU A 239 20.54 18.00 -5.95
N ASP A 240 20.79 19.30 -6.13
CA ASP A 240 21.84 19.82 -6.99
C ASP A 240 22.58 20.97 -6.31
N THR A 241 23.67 20.62 -5.61
CA THR A 241 24.54 21.60 -4.95
C THR A 241 25.33 22.46 -5.95
N TYR A 242 25.33 22.13 -7.26
CA TYR A 242 26.00 22.94 -8.29
C TYR A 242 25.17 24.16 -8.71
N LEU A 243 23.94 24.28 -8.23
CA LEU A 243 23.13 25.49 -8.36
C LEU A 243 23.63 26.65 -7.50
N HIS A 244 24.56 26.40 -6.56
CA HIS A 244 25.11 27.38 -5.63
C HIS A 244 24.06 28.12 -4.78
N TYR A 245 22.90 27.48 -4.62
CA TYR A 245 21.85 27.98 -3.74
C TYR A 245 22.19 27.68 -2.28
N GLU A 246 21.82 28.64 -1.44
CA GLU A 246 21.90 28.46 0.01
C GLU A 246 20.93 27.38 0.45
N ILE A 247 21.40 26.48 1.31
CA ILE A 247 20.58 25.45 1.96
C ILE A 247 20.38 25.92 3.39
N ASN A 248 19.17 26.38 3.67
CA ASN A 248 18.75 26.91 4.97
C ASN A 248 17.29 26.51 5.24
N CYS A 249 16.66 27.15 6.23
CA CYS A 249 15.31 26.86 6.68
C CYS A 249 14.21 26.96 5.59
N LEU A 250 14.47 27.65 4.48
CA LEU A 250 13.53 27.76 3.36
C LEU A 250 13.28 26.41 2.66
N MET A 251 14.10 25.39 2.89
CA MET A 251 13.79 24.02 2.46
C MET A 251 12.50 23.48 3.09
N ASP A 252 12.17 23.89 4.32
CA ASP A 252 10.90 23.51 4.96
C ASP A 252 9.71 24.16 4.25
N ILE A 253 9.89 25.32 3.62
CA ILE A 253 8.82 25.97 2.85
C ILE A 253 8.53 25.21 1.54
N TRP A 254 9.55 24.67 0.89
CA TRP A 254 9.33 23.77 -0.25
C TRP A 254 8.55 22.52 0.18
N ALA A 255 8.96 21.91 1.29
CA ALA A 255 8.28 20.74 1.85
C ALA A 255 6.82 21.06 2.25
N LEU A 256 6.58 22.25 2.81
CA LEU A 256 5.23 22.77 3.06
C LEU A 256 4.44 22.91 1.76
N GLY A 257 5.03 23.47 0.69
CA GLY A 257 4.38 23.55 -0.64
C GLY A 257 3.96 22.19 -1.18
N CYS A 258 4.83 21.17 -1.02
CA CYS A 258 4.52 19.78 -1.35
C CYS A 258 3.35 19.24 -0.51
N LEU A 259 3.35 19.51 0.79
CA LEU A 259 2.29 19.11 1.70
C LEU A 259 0.95 19.79 1.36
N ILE A 260 0.94 21.10 1.11
CA ILE A 260 -0.27 21.85 0.71
C ILE A 260 -0.86 21.27 -0.57
N TYR A 261 -0.01 21.01 -1.57
CA TYR A 261 -0.44 20.35 -2.81
C TYR A 261 -1.08 18.99 -2.50
N PHE A 262 -0.41 18.15 -1.69
CA PHE A 262 -0.93 16.83 -1.33
C PHE A 262 -2.26 16.90 -0.59
N LEU A 263 -2.39 17.80 0.39
CA LEU A 263 -3.63 18.02 1.13
C LEU A 263 -4.77 18.45 0.20
N ARG A 264 -4.48 19.28 -0.81
CA ARG A 264 -5.50 19.82 -1.73
C ARG A 264 -5.97 18.81 -2.78
N PHE A 265 -5.08 17.94 -3.26
CA PHE A 265 -5.32 17.09 -4.43
C PHE A 265 -5.27 15.57 -4.14
N GLY A 266 -4.78 15.16 -2.97
CA GLY A 266 -4.63 13.76 -2.59
C GLY A 266 -3.53 13.01 -3.35
N GLN A 267 -2.73 13.71 -4.15
CA GLN A 267 -1.56 13.20 -4.87
C GLN A 267 -0.38 14.11 -4.61
N HIS A 268 0.83 13.55 -4.51
CA HIS A 268 2.03 14.33 -4.22
C HIS A 268 2.62 14.93 -5.52
N PRO A 269 3.09 16.19 -5.55
CA PRO A 269 3.59 16.80 -6.79
C PRO A 269 4.80 16.05 -7.38
N PHE A 270 5.60 15.40 -6.52
CA PHE A 270 6.80 14.64 -6.87
C PHE A 270 6.78 13.20 -6.33
N GLU A 271 5.65 12.47 -6.44
CA GLU A 271 5.50 11.11 -5.91
C GLU A 271 6.56 10.11 -6.41
N ASP A 272 7.05 10.29 -7.63
CA ASP A 272 8.12 9.49 -8.24
C ASP A 272 9.53 9.80 -7.69
N SER A 273 9.67 10.87 -6.89
CA SER A 273 10.96 11.37 -6.38
C SER A 273 11.99 11.61 -7.50
N SER A 274 11.52 11.98 -8.70
CA SER A 274 12.40 12.20 -9.85
C SER A 274 13.25 13.45 -9.67
N LYS A 275 14.57 13.26 -9.52
CA LYS A 275 15.55 14.37 -9.37
C LYS A 275 15.36 15.43 -10.47
N LEU A 276 15.24 15.01 -11.74
CA LEU A 276 15.07 15.92 -12.87
C LEU A 276 13.77 16.73 -12.80
N ARG A 277 12.68 16.14 -12.31
CA ARG A 277 11.42 16.88 -12.16
C ARG A 277 11.51 17.89 -11.04
N ILE A 278 12.12 17.53 -9.92
CA ILE A 278 12.26 18.41 -8.76
C ILE A 278 13.16 19.60 -9.11
N ILE A 279 14.36 19.35 -9.67
CA ILE A 279 15.32 20.40 -10.04
C ILE A 279 14.71 21.43 -11.01
N ASN A 280 13.89 20.97 -11.95
CA ASN A 280 13.19 21.84 -12.91
C ASN A 280 11.84 22.36 -12.41
N CYS A 281 11.46 22.07 -11.16
CA CYS A 281 10.12 22.31 -10.60
C CYS A 281 8.97 21.92 -11.55
N ASN A 282 9.10 20.76 -12.18
CA ASN A 282 8.17 20.27 -13.18
C ASN A 282 7.08 19.41 -12.52
N PHE A 283 6.02 20.04 -12.06
CA PHE A 283 4.79 19.40 -11.59
C PHE A 283 3.57 19.98 -12.32
N THR A 284 2.49 19.20 -12.37
CA THR A 284 1.25 19.61 -13.03
C THR A 284 0.12 19.71 -12.03
N PHE A 285 -0.84 20.58 -12.31
CA PHE A 285 -2.09 20.69 -11.59
C PHE A 285 -3.15 19.81 -12.28
N PRO A 286 -4.07 19.16 -11.55
CA PRO A 286 -5.23 18.48 -12.14
C PRO A 286 -6.04 19.35 -13.13
N GLN A 287 -6.79 18.73 -14.04
CA GLN A 287 -7.60 19.47 -15.03
C GLN A 287 -8.70 20.32 -14.33
N ASN A 288 -9.03 21.48 -14.92
CA ASN A 288 -10.05 22.43 -14.44
C ASN A 288 -9.72 23.20 -13.16
N ILE A 289 -8.45 23.57 -12.96
CA ILE A 289 -8.06 24.41 -11.83
C ILE A 289 -8.24 25.89 -12.14
N ASN A 290 -8.79 26.61 -11.16
CA ASN A 290 -8.81 28.05 -11.20
C ASN A 290 -7.42 28.61 -10.83
N TYR A 291 -6.68 29.10 -11.81
CA TYR A 291 -5.36 29.70 -11.57
C TYR A 291 -5.38 31.01 -10.79
N SER A 292 -6.56 31.63 -10.61
CA SER A 292 -6.71 32.77 -9.69
C SER A 292 -6.96 32.37 -8.23
N ASP A 293 -7.07 31.07 -7.93
CA ASP A 293 -7.21 30.57 -6.56
C ASP A 293 -5.93 30.88 -5.76
N LEU A 294 -6.11 31.58 -4.64
CA LEU A 294 -5.05 31.99 -3.74
C LEU A 294 -4.17 30.81 -3.28
N ILE A 295 -4.77 29.65 -3.03
CA ILE A 295 -4.03 28.45 -2.59
C ILE A 295 -3.15 27.90 -3.71
N ILE A 296 -3.58 28.02 -4.97
CA ILE A 296 -2.78 27.62 -6.14
C ILE A 296 -1.56 28.54 -6.26
N ASN A 297 -1.74 29.85 -6.05
CA ASN A 297 -0.64 30.81 -6.04
C ASN A 297 0.30 30.59 -4.84
N LEU A 298 -0.24 30.27 -3.67
CA LEU A 298 0.57 29.91 -2.50
C LEU A 298 1.44 28.67 -2.78
N ILE A 299 0.89 27.60 -3.36
CA ILE A 299 1.67 26.41 -3.76
C ILE A 299 2.81 26.80 -4.70
N LYS A 300 2.53 27.64 -5.71
CA LYS A 300 3.56 28.10 -6.65
C LYS A 300 4.66 28.94 -5.97
N ASN A 301 4.28 29.80 -5.01
CA ASN A 301 5.21 30.63 -4.26
C ASN A 301 6.06 29.82 -3.27
N CYS A 302 5.58 28.66 -2.82
CA CYS A 302 6.37 27.70 -2.04
C CYS A 302 7.28 26.85 -2.93
N LEU A 303 6.80 26.42 -4.10
CA LEU A 303 7.53 25.56 -5.05
C LEU A 303 8.35 26.41 -6.04
N VAL A 304 9.23 27.24 -5.50
CA VAL A 304 10.19 28.05 -6.27
C VAL A 304 11.58 27.44 -6.18
N VAL A 305 12.25 27.31 -7.33
CA VAL A 305 13.55 26.63 -7.46
C VAL A 305 14.64 27.32 -6.65
N ASN A 306 14.80 28.63 -6.82
CA ASN A 306 15.73 29.42 -6.03
C ASN A 306 15.12 29.70 -4.64
N PRO A 307 15.75 29.25 -3.53
CA PRO A 307 15.23 29.47 -2.19
C PRO A 307 15.02 30.95 -1.86
N LYS A 308 15.86 31.85 -2.37
CA LYS A 308 15.77 33.30 -2.07
C LYS A 308 14.49 33.95 -2.59
N ASP A 309 13.92 33.38 -3.65
CA ASP A 309 12.68 33.87 -4.27
C ASP A 309 11.44 33.15 -3.70
N ARG A 310 11.65 32.16 -2.83
CA ARG A 310 10.59 31.38 -2.17
C ARG A 310 9.93 32.22 -1.09
N ILE A 311 8.60 32.15 -0.97
CA ILE A 311 7.89 32.77 0.14
C ILE A 311 8.43 32.24 1.47
N ASN A 312 8.43 33.05 2.53
CA ASN A 312 8.82 32.60 3.88
C ASN A 312 7.57 32.38 4.75
N ALA A 313 7.74 31.72 5.91
CA ALA A 313 6.62 31.39 6.79
C ALA A 313 5.82 32.62 7.23
N THR A 314 6.49 33.73 7.58
CA THR A 314 5.86 35.00 7.97
C THR A 314 4.93 35.55 6.88
N ASN A 315 5.38 35.52 5.62
CA ASN A 315 4.56 35.99 4.50
C ASN A 315 3.40 35.03 4.19
N ILE A 316 3.54 33.72 4.43
CA ILE A 316 2.42 32.77 4.35
C ILE A 316 1.38 33.11 5.42
N ILE A 317 1.79 33.31 6.67
CA ILE A 317 0.90 33.67 7.80
C ILE A 317 0.10 34.91 7.44
N LYS A 318 0.78 35.98 7.02
CA LYS A 318 0.14 37.24 6.60
C LYS A 318 -0.85 37.03 5.45
N LEU A 319 -0.47 36.27 4.42
CA LEU A 319 -1.34 35.95 3.29
C LEU A 319 -2.61 35.22 3.75
N MET A 320 -2.47 34.28 4.69
CA MET A 320 -3.60 33.53 5.22
C MET A 320 -4.54 34.45 6.02
N GLU A 321 -3.99 35.28 6.91
CA GLU A 321 -4.75 36.23 7.75
C GLU A 321 -5.52 37.28 6.93
N GLU A 322 -4.93 37.76 5.84
CA GLU A 322 -5.56 38.76 4.97
C GLU A 322 -6.73 38.21 4.14
N ASN A 323 -6.78 36.89 3.91
CA ASN A 323 -7.69 36.29 2.93
C ASN A 323 -8.66 35.24 3.51
N PHE A 324 -8.41 34.76 4.73
CA PHE A 324 -9.24 33.75 5.37
C PHE A 324 -9.60 34.16 6.79
N VAL A 325 -10.81 33.80 7.19
CA VAL A 325 -11.31 34.00 8.55
C VAL A 325 -11.07 32.77 9.40
N ASP A 326 -11.14 32.91 10.72
CA ASP A 326 -11.26 31.79 11.67
C ASP A 326 -10.13 30.73 11.57
N LEU A 327 -8.90 31.23 11.49
CA LEU A 327 -7.67 30.45 11.39
C LEU A 327 -7.13 29.96 12.76
N ASN A 328 -7.50 30.68 13.83
CA ASN A 328 -7.11 30.40 15.21
C ASN A 328 -8.01 29.37 15.91
N SER A 329 -9.02 28.84 15.23
CA SER A 329 -9.85 27.75 15.77
C SER A 329 -9.19 26.39 15.59
N PRO A 330 -9.63 25.37 16.33
CA PRO A 330 -9.17 23.99 16.16
C PRO A 330 -9.22 23.50 14.71
N CYS A 331 -8.19 22.79 14.26
CA CYS A 331 -8.18 22.12 12.95
C CYS A 331 -9.19 20.96 12.89
N VAL A 332 -9.43 20.30 14.01
CA VAL A 332 -10.41 19.21 14.14
C VAL A 332 -11.33 19.50 15.33
N ASN A 333 -12.60 19.12 15.25
CA ASN A 333 -13.53 19.38 16.35
C ASN A 333 -13.22 18.45 17.54
N SER A 334 -13.08 19.03 18.74
CA SER A 334 -13.19 18.28 19.99
C SER A 334 -14.57 17.61 20.04
N ARG A 335 -14.62 16.30 20.27
CA ARG A 335 -15.89 15.57 20.30
C ARG A 335 -16.80 16.09 21.43
N ASN A 336 -17.85 16.83 21.09
CA ASN A 336 -19.03 16.98 21.94
C ASN A 336 -20.01 15.85 21.62
N ILE A 337 -20.21 14.94 22.58
CA ILE A 337 -21.21 13.88 22.51
C ILE A 337 -22.59 14.51 22.68
N GLN A 338 -23.32 14.73 21.59
CA GLN A 338 -24.78 14.84 21.63
C GLN A 338 -25.37 13.57 21.02
N THR A 339 -26.01 12.81 21.90
CA THR A 339 -26.85 11.66 21.62
C THR A 339 -27.98 12.02 20.66
N SER A 340 -27.96 11.48 19.45
CA SER A 340 -29.17 11.34 18.63
C SER A 340 -29.56 9.87 18.59
N THR A 341 -30.49 9.54 19.48
CA THR A 341 -31.34 8.36 19.42
C THR A 341 -32.18 8.39 18.15
N ASN A 342 -32.16 7.30 17.39
CA ASN A 342 -33.33 6.61 16.81
C ASN A 342 -32.88 5.78 15.61
N LEU A 343 -33.00 4.46 15.72
CA LEU A 343 -33.80 3.58 14.85
C LEU A 343 -33.59 2.13 15.30
N THR A 344 -34.71 1.44 15.46
CA THR A 344 -34.91 0.09 16.03
C THR A 344 -34.15 -1.03 15.32
N PRO A 345 -33.67 -2.07 16.04
CA PRO A 345 -32.98 -3.21 15.45
C PRO A 345 -33.98 -4.29 15.02
N ASN A 346 -33.91 -4.71 13.75
CA ASN A 346 -34.54 -5.96 13.32
C ASN A 346 -33.47 -7.07 13.30
N GLN A 347 -33.64 -8.00 14.22
CA GLN A 347 -32.88 -9.24 14.34
C GLN A 347 -33.12 -10.12 13.11
N ASN A 348 -32.04 -10.64 12.51
CA ASN A 348 -31.94 -11.98 11.90
C ASN A 348 -30.56 -12.14 11.23
N GLN A 349 -29.61 -12.75 11.94
CA GLN A 349 -28.41 -13.34 11.34
C GLN A 349 -28.71 -14.75 10.83
N PRO A 350 -28.20 -15.12 9.65
CA PRO A 350 -27.73 -16.46 9.40
C PRO A 350 -26.21 -16.45 9.25
N SER A 351 -25.58 -17.27 10.09
CA SER A 351 -24.20 -17.73 10.03
C SER A 351 -23.77 -18.10 8.60
N ASN A 352 -22.70 -17.48 8.11
CA ASN A 352 -21.81 -18.06 7.10
C ASN A 352 -20.41 -17.47 7.30
N HIS A 353 -19.47 -18.33 7.68
CA HIS A 353 -18.06 -18.02 7.88
C HIS A 353 -17.41 -17.48 6.58
N ILE A 354 -16.90 -16.26 6.65
CA ILE A 354 -15.80 -15.77 5.80
C ILE A 354 -14.71 -15.28 6.78
N PRO A 355 -13.56 -15.96 6.93
CA PRO A 355 -12.56 -15.57 7.92
C PRO A 355 -11.67 -14.42 7.42
N GLY A 356 -11.49 -13.37 8.23
CA GLY A 356 -10.19 -12.72 8.47
C GLY A 356 -9.46 -11.97 7.35
N ILE A 357 -10.13 -11.50 6.29
CA ILE A 357 -9.44 -10.96 5.08
C ILE A 357 -9.43 -9.42 4.97
N ALA A 358 -10.24 -8.65 5.70
CA ALA A 358 -10.49 -7.26 5.30
C ALA A 358 -9.88 -6.13 6.14
N GLN A 359 -9.26 -6.41 7.29
CA GLN A 359 -8.76 -5.33 8.15
C GLN A 359 -7.37 -4.81 7.75
N SER A 360 -6.59 -5.59 6.99
CA SER A 360 -5.14 -5.39 6.85
C SER A 360 -4.69 -4.68 5.58
N TYR A 361 -5.53 -4.62 4.54
CA TYR A 361 -5.20 -3.96 3.27
C TYR A 361 -5.27 -2.43 3.31
N LEU A 362 -5.99 -1.87 4.28
CA LEU A 362 -6.16 -0.42 4.45
C LEU A 362 -5.00 0.25 5.20
N GLN A 363 -4.00 -0.50 5.68
CA GLN A 363 -2.90 -0.02 6.54
C GLN A 363 -1.58 0.34 5.82
N GLY A 364 -1.62 0.64 4.51
CA GLY A 364 -0.43 1.16 3.80
C GLY A 364 0.71 0.15 3.66
N PHE A 365 0.47 -0.91 2.88
CA PHE A 365 1.43 -2.02 2.68
C PHE A 365 2.52 -1.73 1.64
N THR A 366 2.40 -0.64 0.88
CA THR A 366 3.41 -0.23 -0.13
C THR A 366 4.82 -0.06 0.46
N LYS A 367 4.93 0.31 1.74
CA LYS A 367 6.21 0.38 2.49
C LYS A 367 6.95 -0.94 2.63
N TYR A 368 6.26 -2.08 2.52
CA TYR A 368 6.90 -3.41 2.61
C TYR A 368 7.41 -3.92 1.26
N LEU A 369 7.18 -3.19 0.15
CA LEU A 369 7.74 -3.48 -1.18
C LEU A 369 8.92 -2.55 -1.53
N LYS A 370 9.00 -1.37 -0.90
CA LYS A 370 10.08 -0.39 -1.06
C LYS A 370 10.95 -0.36 0.20
N ASP A 371 12.09 -1.05 0.14
CA ASP A 371 13.37 -0.46 0.52
C ASP A 371 14.51 -1.42 0.19
N THR A 372 15.08 -1.24 -0.99
CA THR A 372 16.53 -1.31 -1.18
C THR A 372 16.85 -0.59 -2.49
N SER A 373 17.91 0.22 -2.47
CA SER A 373 18.36 1.02 -3.61
C SER A 373 18.35 0.21 -4.92
N ASN A 374 18.12 0.87 -6.06
CA ASN A 374 18.25 0.25 -7.39
C ASN A 374 19.59 -0.51 -7.54
N ARG A 375 20.63 -0.10 -6.81
CA ARG A 375 21.91 -0.81 -6.66
C ARG A 375 21.77 -2.19 -6.03
N VAL A 376 21.08 -2.37 -4.91
CA VAL A 376 20.92 -3.70 -4.30
C VAL A 376 20.09 -4.62 -5.18
N MET A 377 19.03 -4.12 -5.82
CA MET A 377 18.30 -4.92 -6.82
C MET A 377 19.18 -5.29 -8.02
N GLN A 378 20.04 -4.40 -8.51
CA GLN A 378 20.98 -4.70 -9.59
C GLN A 378 22.06 -5.70 -9.16
N THR A 379 22.61 -5.60 -7.95
CA THR A 379 23.57 -6.57 -7.39
C THR A 379 22.92 -7.94 -7.13
N MET A 380 21.67 -7.94 -6.64
CA MET A 380 20.89 -9.16 -6.46
C MET A 380 20.52 -9.78 -7.81
N GLN A 381 20.20 -8.98 -8.83
CA GLN A 381 19.88 -9.48 -10.16
C GLN A 381 21.15 -9.97 -10.89
N SER A 382 22.30 -9.32 -10.72
CA SER A 382 23.57 -9.71 -11.35
C SER A 382 24.16 -11.01 -10.78
N SER A 383 23.91 -11.33 -9.51
CA SER A 383 24.28 -12.62 -8.93
C SER A 383 23.41 -13.78 -9.45
N ILE A 384 22.14 -13.52 -9.80
CA ILE A 384 21.24 -14.51 -10.44
C ILE A 384 21.53 -14.68 -11.92
N ALA A 385 21.86 -13.59 -12.62
CA ALA A 385 22.18 -13.62 -14.05
C ALA A 385 23.39 -14.51 -14.39
N ARG A 386 24.22 -14.87 -13.40
CA ARG A 386 25.33 -15.83 -13.56
C ARG A 386 24.88 -17.29 -13.70
N GLN A 387 23.60 -17.61 -13.47
CA GLN A 387 23.08 -18.98 -13.44
C GLN A 387 21.99 -19.26 -14.50
N ASP A 388 21.80 -18.37 -15.48
CA ASP A 388 20.85 -18.53 -16.61
C ASP A 388 19.39 -18.91 -16.22
N LEU A 389 18.97 -18.55 -15.02
CA LEU A 389 17.60 -18.78 -14.56
C LEU A 389 16.66 -17.65 -14.99
N ASP A 390 15.48 -18.01 -15.47
CA ASP A 390 14.37 -17.09 -15.72
C ASP A 390 13.73 -16.69 -14.38
N LEU A 391 14.42 -15.81 -13.65
CA LEU A 391 14.04 -15.31 -12.33
C LEU A 391 14.36 -13.81 -12.25
N LYS A 392 13.33 -12.99 -12.01
CA LYS A 392 13.46 -11.52 -12.00
C LYS A 392 12.82 -10.88 -10.78
N PHE A 393 13.53 -9.91 -10.19
CA PHE A 393 12.99 -9.05 -9.14
C PHE A 393 12.09 -7.97 -9.74
N LEU A 394 10.81 -8.00 -9.40
CA LEU A 394 9.88 -6.92 -9.71
C LEU A 394 10.02 -5.79 -8.70
N THR A 395 10.14 -6.12 -7.42
CA THR A 395 10.50 -5.21 -6.33
C THR A 395 11.66 -5.80 -5.53
N SER A 396 12.14 -5.12 -4.49
CA SER A 396 13.17 -5.65 -3.58
C SER A 396 12.78 -6.99 -2.92
N ARG A 397 11.48 -7.28 -2.80
CA ARG A 397 10.94 -8.41 -2.03
C ARG A 397 10.01 -9.35 -2.80
N LEU A 398 9.73 -9.04 -4.07
CA LEU A 398 8.85 -9.84 -4.93
C LEU A 398 9.59 -10.26 -6.20
N ILE A 399 9.71 -11.57 -6.36
CA ILE A 399 10.36 -12.24 -7.47
C ILE A 399 9.30 -12.90 -8.34
N VAL A 400 9.49 -12.87 -9.65
CA VAL A 400 8.72 -13.66 -10.61
C VAL A 400 9.65 -14.54 -11.42
N MET A 401 9.27 -15.81 -11.59
CA MET A 401 10.02 -16.79 -12.37
C MET A 401 9.09 -17.70 -13.21
N SER A 402 9.67 -18.44 -14.16
CA SER A 402 9.00 -19.57 -14.83
C SER A 402 9.03 -20.83 -13.97
N TYR A 403 8.27 -21.85 -14.39
CA TYR A 403 8.03 -23.06 -13.62
C TYR A 403 9.32 -23.86 -13.34
N PRO A 404 9.60 -24.23 -12.07
CA PRO A 404 10.74 -25.07 -11.73
C PRO A 404 10.47 -26.51 -12.19
N ALA A 405 11.17 -26.94 -13.23
CA ALA A 405 10.98 -28.21 -13.92
C ALA A 405 12.08 -29.22 -13.57
N GLU A 406 11.77 -30.49 -13.85
CA GLU A 406 12.68 -31.62 -13.70
C GLU A 406 12.76 -32.42 -15.01
N GLY A 407 13.84 -33.18 -15.17
CA GLY A 407 14.04 -34.07 -16.31
C GLY A 407 14.10 -33.29 -17.62
N LEU A 408 13.55 -33.84 -18.70
CA LEU A 408 13.63 -33.22 -20.04
C LEU A 408 13.00 -31.82 -20.12
N GLU A 409 12.07 -31.46 -19.23
CA GLU A 409 11.44 -30.13 -19.22
C GLU A 409 12.39 -29.03 -18.69
N SER A 410 13.45 -29.38 -17.94
CA SER A 410 14.45 -28.41 -17.46
C SER A 410 15.40 -27.92 -18.56
N ALA A 411 15.35 -28.50 -19.76
CA ALA A 411 16.14 -28.02 -20.90
C ALA A 411 15.64 -26.66 -21.44
N TYR A 412 14.39 -26.29 -21.15
CA TYR A 412 13.78 -25.04 -21.60
C TYR A 412 13.02 -24.31 -20.49
N ARG A 413 13.21 -24.72 -19.23
CA ARG A 413 12.68 -24.08 -18.02
C ARG A 413 13.71 -24.14 -16.91
N ASN A 414 13.48 -23.38 -15.84
CA ASN A 414 14.32 -23.38 -14.66
C ASN A 414 14.45 -24.80 -14.06
N HIS A 415 15.66 -25.32 -13.92
CA HIS A 415 15.88 -26.58 -13.20
C HIS A 415 15.57 -26.38 -11.71
N ILE A 416 14.81 -27.30 -11.10
CA ILE A 416 14.34 -27.15 -9.71
C ILE A 416 15.50 -27.02 -8.70
N ASP A 417 16.58 -27.78 -8.89
CA ASP A 417 17.74 -27.74 -7.99
C ASP A 417 18.53 -26.43 -8.09
N ASP A 418 18.58 -25.81 -9.28
CA ASP A 418 19.24 -24.52 -9.47
C ASP A 418 18.43 -23.40 -8.80
N VAL A 419 17.10 -23.44 -8.96
CA VAL A 419 16.19 -22.52 -8.24
C VAL A 419 16.38 -22.67 -6.74
N LYS A 420 16.42 -23.91 -6.23
CA LYS A 420 16.68 -24.17 -4.82
C LYS A 420 18.02 -23.60 -4.37
N ALA A 421 19.10 -23.85 -5.12
CA ALA A 421 20.44 -23.35 -4.80
C ALA A 421 20.48 -21.82 -4.71
N VAL A 422 19.84 -21.11 -5.66
CA VAL A 422 19.72 -19.65 -5.61
C VAL A 422 19.01 -19.18 -4.35
N LEU A 423 17.85 -19.76 -4.05
CA LEU A 423 17.03 -19.32 -2.93
C LEU A 423 17.73 -19.65 -1.58
N GLU A 424 18.36 -20.82 -1.45
CA GLU A 424 19.05 -21.22 -0.22
C GLU A 424 20.35 -20.43 0.02
N SER A 425 21.04 -20.01 -1.04
CA SER A 425 22.29 -19.24 -0.93
C SER A 425 22.13 -17.90 -0.19
N ARG A 426 20.91 -17.36 -0.09
CA ARG A 426 20.65 -15.99 0.37
C ARG A 426 20.30 -15.84 1.84
N ASN A 427 20.31 -16.93 2.63
CA ASN A 427 19.94 -16.92 4.05
C ASN A 427 18.64 -16.15 4.37
N CYS A 428 17.66 -16.16 3.45
CA CYS A 428 16.35 -15.53 3.61
C CYS A 428 15.25 -16.60 3.70
N ASN A 429 14.08 -16.18 4.19
CA ASN A 429 12.87 -17.02 4.17
C ASN A 429 12.06 -16.70 2.91
N TYR A 430 11.64 -17.73 2.19
CA TYR A 430 10.89 -17.60 0.94
C TYR A 430 9.51 -18.24 1.06
N SER A 431 8.52 -17.59 0.46
CA SER A 431 7.26 -18.23 0.10
C SER A 431 7.12 -18.28 -1.41
N VAL A 432 7.13 -19.49 -1.96
CA VAL A 432 6.94 -19.77 -3.38
C VAL A 432 5.44 -19.97 -3.64
N VAL A 433 4.85 -19.07 -4.40
CA VAL A 433 3.44 -19.09 -4.77
C VAL A 433 3.31 -19.67 -6.17
N ASN A 434 2.74 -20.87 -6.26
CA ASN A 434 2.56 -21.60 -7.50
C ASN A 434 1.19 -21.29 -8.13
N VAL A 435 1.18 -20.54 -9.23
CA VAL A 435 -0.01 -20.26 -10.05
C VAL A 435 0.11 -20.86 -11.46
N SER A 436 0.75 -22.03 -11.56
CA SER A 436 0.86 -22.79 -12.81
C SER A 436 -0.32 -23.74 -13.07
N GLY A 437 -1.07 -24.11 -12.02
CA GLY A 437 -2.07 -25.17 -12.09
C GLY A 437 -1.49 -26.59 -12.15
N ARG A 438 -0.17 -26.75 -11.98
CA ARG A 438 0.54 -28.02 -11.86
C ARG A 438 1.29 -28.04 -10.52
N SER A 439 0.93 -28.98 -9.66
CA SER A 439 1.66 -29.19 -8.40
C SER A 439 2.97 -29.93 -8.65
N TYR A 440 3.95 -29.69 -7.80
CA TYR A 440 5.22 -30.42 -7.74
C TYR A 440 5.56 -30.76 -6.29
N ASP A 441 6.49 -31.69 -6.10
CA ASP A 441 6.88 -32.16 -4.77
C ASP A 441 7.57 -31.05 -3.97
N SER A 442 6.89 -30.58 -2.93
CA SER A 442 7.36 -29.50 -2.07
C SER A 442 8.50 -29.92 -1.15
N SER A 443 8.70 -31.22 -0.92
CA SER A 443 9.79 -31.75 -0.07
C SER A 443 11.18 -31.49 -0.66
N LYS A 444 11.26 -31.19 -1.96
CA LYS A 444 12.51 -30.88 -2.65
C LYS A 444 13.09 -29.54 -2.24
N PHE A 445 12.24 -28.61 -1.81
CA PHE A 445 12.66 -27.32 -1.30
C PHE A 445 13.02 -27.42 0.19
N GLY A 446 14.10 -26.74 0.61
CA GLY A 446 14.55 -26.79 2.00
C GLY A 446 13.60 -26.10 2.98
N ARG A 447 13.84 -26.28 4.29
CA ARG A 447 12.97 -25.80 5.39
C ARG A 447 12.68 -24.29 5.38
N LYS A 448 13.52 -23.47 4.74
CA LYS A 448 13.36 -22.00 4.63
C LYS A 448 12.43 -21.56 3.49
N ILE A 449 12.02 -22.50 2.63
CA ILE A 449 11.19 -22.24 1.47
C ILE A 449 9.84 -22.92 1.71
N LYS A 450 8.78 -22.11 1.85
CA LYS A 450 7.41 -22.60 1.97
C LYS A 450 6.71 -22.50 0.63
N ILE A 451 5.99 -23.54 0.22
CA ILE A 451 5.22 -23.52 -1.02
C ILE A 451 3.75 -23.30 -0.69
N PHE A 452 3.16 -22.33 -1.38
CA PHE A 452 1.73 -22.11 -1.42
C PHE A 452 1.23 -22.47 -2.82
N ASP A 453 0.46 -23.56 -2.93
CA ASP A 453 -0.12 -23.98 -4.20
C ASP A 453 -1.45 -23.27 -4.46
N GLY A 454 -1.51 -22.47 -5.52
CA GLY A 454 -2.72 -21.78 -5.98
C GLY A 454 -3.76 -22.72 -6.61
N GLY A 455 -3.41 -24.00 -6.81
CA GLY A 455 -4.31 -25.06 -7.23
C GLY A 455 -4.67 -25.04 -8.72
N THR A 456 -5.58 -25.95 -9.10
CA THR A 456 -5.92 -26.23 -10.51
C THR A 456 -6.66 -25.10 -11.22
N PHE A 457 -7.11 -24.06 -10.51
CA PHE A 457 -7.83 -22.90 -11.07
C PHE A 457 -6.99 -22.13 -12.10
N TRP A 458 -5.67 -22.26 -12.05
CA TRP A 458 -4.73 -21.56 -12.92
C TRP A 458 -4.31 -22.36 -14.16
N LYS A 459 -4.77 -23.60 -14.30
CA LYS A 459 -4.29 -24.56 -15.33
C LYS A 459 -4.67 -24.17 -16.76
N ASP A 460 -5.86 -23.62 -16.95
CA ASP A 460 -6.35 -23.19 -18.27
C ASP A 460 -6.12 -21.69 -18.41
N THR A 461 -5.07 -21.29 -19.14
CA THR A 461 -4.73 -19.87 -19.36
C THR A 461 -5.82 -19.07 -20.08
N LYS A 462 -6.80 -19.76 -20.69
CA LYS A 462 -7.96 -19.14 -21.35
C LYS A 462 -9.19 -19.06 -20.44
N LYS A 463 -9.15 -19.61 -19.22
CA LYS A 463 -10.13 -19.39 -18.15
C LYS A 463 -9.48 -18.48 -17.10
N VAL A 464 -10.24 -17.53 -16.57
CA VAL A 464 -9.71 -16.67 -15.51
C VAL A 464 -9.91 -17.37 -14.17
N CYS A 465 -8.91 -17.26 -13.30
CA CYS A 465 -9.03 -17.72 -11.91
C CYS A 465 -10.15 -16.92 -11.22
N PRO A 466 -11.04 -17.57 -10.42
CA PRO A 466 -12.08 -16.87 -9.68
C PRO A 466 -11.50 -15.74 -8.82
N ILE A 467 -12.18 -14.59 -8.76
CA ILE A 467 -11.64 -13.40 -8.09
C ILE A 467 -11.41 -13.65 -6.60
N LYS A 468 -12.28 -14.47 -5.97
CA LYS A 468 -12.15 -14.90 -4.57
C LYS A 468 -10.84 -15.62 -4.31
N ILE A 469 -10.39 -16.45 -5.28
CA ILE A 469 -9.13 -17.19 -5.18
C ILE A 469 -7.94 -16.25 -5.38
N ILE A 470 -8.01 -15.33 -6.36
CA ILE A 470 -6.97 -14.30 -6.55
C ILE A 470 -6.75 -13.52 -5.26
N VAL A 471 -7.84 -13.04 -4.64
CA VAL A 471 -7.74 -12.27 -3.40
C VAL A 471 -7.22 -13.12 -2.23
N LEU A 472 -7.67 -14.37 -2.09
CA LEU A 472 -7.15 -15.30 -1.07
C LEU A 472 -5.63 -15.48 -1.17
N ILE A 473 -5.11 -15.61 -2.40
CA ILE A 473 -3.67 -15.74 -2.61
C ILE A 473 -2.94 -14.43 -2.29
N CYS A 474 -3.50 -13.28 -2.68
CA CYS A 474 -2.97 -11.97 -2.30
C CYS A 474 -2.90 -11.78 -0.77
N ASP A 475 -3.88 -12.31 -0.02
CA ASP A 475 -3.92 -12.29 1.44
C ASP A 475 -2.82 -13.13 2.06
N HIS A 476 -2.58 -14.32 1.50
CA HIS A 476 -1.45 -15.13 1.88
C HIS A 476 -0.11 -14.41 1.65
N ILE A 477 0.08 -13.81 0.47
CA ILE A 477 1.29 -13.03 0.14
C ILE A 477 1.47 -11.89 1.14
N PHE A 478 0.41 -11.13 1.41
CA PHE A 478 0.41 -10.04 2.37
C PHE A 478 0.82 -10.52 3.77
N LYS A 479 0.18 -11.57 4.28
CA LYS A 479 0.44 -12.14 5.62
C LYS A 479 1.89 -12.63 5.73
N TRP A 480 2.40 -13.31 4.72
CA TRP A 480 3.78 -13.77 4.68
C TRP A 480 4.78 -12.60 4.72
N MET A 481 4.56 -11.57 3.92
CA MET A 481 5.46 -10.40 3.88
C MET A 481 5.40 -9.57 5.17
N LYS A 482 4.26 -9.56 5.85
CA LYS A 482 4.07 -8.88 7.14
C LYS A 482 4.80 -9.59 8.30
N GLN A 483 4.94 -10.92 8.24
CA GLN A 483 5.57 -11.69 9.31
C GLN A 483 7.04 -11.30 9.58
N ASN A 484 7.81 -10.96 8.54
CA ASN A 484 9.21 -10.57 8.68
C ASN A 484 9.63 -9.69 7.48
N GLN A 485 10.34 -8.59 7.75
CA GLN A 485 10.79 -7.64 6.73
C GLN A 485 11.80 -8.20 5.71
N HIS A 486 12.47 -9.31 6.03
CA HIS A 486 13.38 -10.02 5.14
C HIS A 486 12.70 -11.17 4.37
N ASN A 487 11.40 -11.43 4.61
CA ASN A 487 10.67 -12.44 3.86
C ASN A 487 10.55 -12.04 2.39
N LEU A 488 10.85 -12.98 1.50
CA LEU A 488 10.75 -12.85 0.06
C LEU A 488 9.58 -13.67 -0.47
N ILE A 489 8.93 -13.14 -1.50
CA ILE A 489 7.87 -13.82 -2.25
C ILE A 489 8.42 -14.20 -3.62
N VAL A 490 8.18 -15.44 -4.04
CA VAL A 490 8.48 -15.92 -5.39
C VAL A 490 7.17 -16.36 -6.02
N ILE A 491 6.67 -15.63 -7.02
CA ILE A 491 5.48 -16.02 -7.79
C ILE A 491 5.94 -16.70 -9.07
N HIS A 492 5.33 -17.84 -9.40
CA HIS A 492 5.63 -18.50 -10.67
C HIS A 492 4.38 -19.12 -11.31
N CYS A 493 4.41 -19.18 -12.65
CA CYS A 493 3.50 -19.98 -13.46
C CYS A 493 4.30 -20.77 -14.50
N MET A 494 3.64 -21.35 -15.51
CA MET A 494 4.32 -22.17 -16.53
C MET A 494 5.44 -21.41 -17.26
N ASP A 495 5.16 -20.17 -17.66
CA ASP A 495 6.03 -19.26 -18.43
C ASP A 495 6.52 -18.05 -17.62
N GLY A 496 6.02 -17.86 -16.40
CA GLY A 496 6.29 -16.68 -15.59
C GLY A 496 5.75 -15.36 -16.18
N LEU A 497 4.73 -15.43 -17.06
CA LEU A 497 4.11 -14.28 -17.72
C LEU A 497 2.66 -14.10 -17.27
N ASN A 498 1.67 -14.59 -18.02
CA ASN A 498 0.27 -14.17 -17.90
C ASN A 498 -0.36 -14.45 -16.51
N ASN A 499 -0.24 -15.66 -15.97
CA ASN A 499 -0.81 -15.99 -14.65
C ASN A 499 -0.06 -15.29 -13.52
N SER A 500 1.28 -15.23 -13.61
CA SER A 500 2.10 -14.46 -12.66
C SER A 500 1.73 -12.97 -12.69
N ALA A 501 1.48 -12.41 -13.87
CA ALA A 501 1.05 -11.02 -14.05
C ALA A 501 -0.32 -10.78 -13.44
N MET A 502 -1.30 -11.65 -13.71
CA MET A 502 -2.64 -11.55 -13.10
C MET A 502 -2.55 -11.47 -11.57
N LEU A 503 -1.85 -12.40 -10.93
CA LEU A 503 -1.71 -12.39 -9.47
C LEU A 503 -0.91 -11.18 -8.96
N THR A 504 0.21 -10.87 -9.60
CA THR A 504 1.11 -9.78 -9.16
C THR A 504 0.42 -8.41 -9.30
N ILE A 505 -0.23 -8.15 -10.43
CA ILE A 505 -0.94 -6.90 -10.68
C ILE A 505 -2.12 -6.77 -9.72
N SER A 506 -2.91 -7.83 -9.54
CA SER A 506 -3.98 -7.84 -8.53
C SER A 506 -3.46 -7.54 -7.14
N PHE A 507 -2.34 -8.14 -6.74
CA PHE A 507 -1.69 -7.84 -5.47
C PHE A 507 -1.30 -6.36 -5.36
N PHE A 508 -0.64 -5.81 -6.39
CA PHE A 508 -0.24 -4.40 -6.40
C PHE A 508 -1.42 -3.41 -6.36
N LEU A 509 -2.54 -3.75 -6.99
CA LEU A 509 -3.76 -2.95 -6.91
C LEU A 509 -4.36 -2.99 -5.51
N LEU A 510 -4.50 -4.19 -4.93
CA LEU A 510 -5.11 -4.39 -3.60
C LEU A 510 -4.32 -3.71 -2.48
N ILE A 511 -2.99 -3.76 -2.53
CA ILE A 511 -2.12 -3.07 -1.55
C ILE A 511 -1.95 -1.58 -1.86
N GLY A 512 -2.46 -1.14 -3.01
CA GLY A 512 -2.45 0.23 -3.47
C GLY A 512 -1.12 0.77 -3.98
N LEU A 513 -0.21 -0.10 -4.44
CA LEU A 513 0.98 0.32 -5.17
C LEU A 513 0.64 0.94 -6.54
N PHE A 514 -0.44 0.47 -7.17
CA PHE A 514 -1.04 1.10 -8.35
C PHE A 514 -2.53 1.35 -8.10
N HIS A 515 -3.06 2.38 -8.77
CA HIS A 515 -4.50 2.72 -8.74
C HIS A 515 -5.23 2.35 -10.03
N LEU A 516 -4.49 2.13 -11.11
CA LEU A 516 -5.00 1.74 -12.42
C LEU A 516 -4.27 0.46 -12.85
N HIS A 517 -5.02 -0.55 -13.25
CA HIS A 517 -4.43 -1.83 -13.66
C HIS A 517 -3.53 -1.70 -14.90
N GLU A 518 -3.81 -0.77 -15.80
CA GLU A 518 -2.98 -0.46 -16.98
C GLU A 518 -1.55 -0.02 -16.58
N LYS A 519 -1.41 0.77 -15.52
CA LYS A 519 -0.09 1.21 -15.03
C LYS A 519 0.70 0.10 -14.37
N ALA A 520 0.02 -0.79 -13.66
CA ALA A 520 0.63 -1.99 -13.11
C ALA A 520 1.05 -2.97 -14.22
N LEU A 521 0.27 -3.05 -15.30
CA LEU A 521 0.59 -3.84 -16.50
C LEU A 521 1.86 -3.32 -17.18
N GLU A 522 1.91 -2.02 -17.49
CA GLU A 522 3.10 -1.36 -18.07
C GLU A 522 4.36 -1.63 -17.22
N PHE A 523 4.23 -1.56 -15.88
CA PHE A 523 5.32 -1.83 -14.95
C PHE A 523 5.80 -3.28 -15.04
N PHE A 524 4.87 -4.25 -15.09
CA PHE A 524 5.22 -5.66 -15.20
C PHE A 524 5.90 -5.96 -16.54
N GLU A 525 5.37 -5.41 -17.64
CA GLU A 525 5.89 -5.63 -18.99
C GLU A 525 7.32 -5.11 -19.16
N ARG A 526 7.62 -3.92 -18.60
CA ARG A 526 8.99 -3.36 -18.59
C ARG A 526 9.99 -4.26 -17.87
N LYS A 527 9.56 -5.06 -16.90
CA LYS A 527 10.43 -5.93 -16.09
C LYS A 527 10.54 -7.35 -16.64
N ARG A 528 9.42 -7.96 -17.06
CA ARG A 528 9.37 -9.37 -17.50
C ARG A 528 9.36 -9.52 -19.01
N GLY A 529 8.52 -8.76 -19.70
CA GLY A 529 8.26 -8.86 -21.14
C GLY A 529 6.78 -8.66 -21.45
N ASN A 530 6.45 -8.54 -22.75
CA ASN A 530 5.08 -8.30 -23.21
C ASN A 530 4.12 -9.40 -22.77
N LEU A 531 2.91 -9.01 -22.40
CA LEU A 531 1.86 -9.91 -21.97
C LEU A 531 0.82 -10.09 -23.07
N ASP A 532 0.21 -11.28 -23.14
CA ASP A 532 -0.93 -11.56 -24.02
C ASP A 532 -2.16 -11.89 -23.16
N LEU A 533 -2.65 -10.88 -22.46
CA LEU A 533 -3.83 -11.04 -21.60
C LEU A 533 -5.10 -11.01 -22.43
N SER A 534 -5.97 -11.99 -22.20
CA SER A 534 -7.31 -12.03 -22.78
C SER A 534 -8.17 -10.87 -22.28
N LYS A 535 -9.21 -10.51 -23.05
CA LYS A 535 -10.21 -9.50 -22.63
C LYS A 535 -10.87 -9.82 -21.28
N SER A 536 -11.01 -11.12 -20.95
CA SER A 536 -11.54 -11.54 -19.64
C SER A 536 -10.55 -11.28 -18.51
N GLN A 537 -9.24 -11.48 -18.75
CA GLN A 537 -8.19 -11.17 -17.76
C GLN A 537 -8.13 -9.66 -17.47
N HIS A 538 -8.15 -8.81 -18.50
CA HIS A 538 -8.27 -7.35 -18.31
C HIS A 538 -9.50 -6.96 -17.50
N ARG A 539 -10.66 -7.57 -17.80
CA ARG A 539 -11.89 -7.33 -17.04
C ARG A 539 -11.73 -7.68 -15.56
N TYR A 540 -11.10 -8.80 -15.23
CA TYR A 540 -10.86 -9.20 -13.85
C TYR A 540 -9.88 -8.27 -13.13
N LEU A 541 -8.85 -7.77 -13.81
CA LEU A 541 -7.97 -6.75 -13.23
C LEU A 541 -8.73 -5.46 -12.91
N LYS A 542 -9.67 -5.06 -13.79
CA LYS A 542 -10.56 -3.93 -13.54
C LYS A 542 -11.49 -4.18 -12.35
N TYR A 543 -12.00 -5.40 -12.19
CA TYR A 543 -12.79 -5.76 -11.00
C TYR A 543 -11.98 -5.62 -9.71
N VAL A 544 -10.70 -6.04 -9.73
CA VAL A 544 -9.78 -5.87 -8.59
C VAL A 544 -9.45 -4.39 -8.33
N GLU A 545 -9.35 -3.57 -9.38
CA GLU A 545 -9.20 -2.12 -9.27
C GLU A 545 -10.39 -1.46 -8.54
N GLU A 546 -11.62 -1.87 -8.89
CA GLU A 546 -12.86 -1.35 -8.30
C GLU A 546 -13.09 -1.87 -6.86
N LEU A 547 -12.68 -3.10 -6.55
CA LEU A 547 -12.69 -3.66 -5.19
C LEU A 547 -11.97 -2.79 -4.15
N LYS A 548 -10.92 -2.07 -4.58
CA LYS A 548 -10.20 -1.11 -3.72
C LYS A 548 -11.03 0.14 -3.42
N ARG A 549 -11.92 0.55 -4.35
CA ARG A 549 -12.70 1.79 -4.25
C ARG A 549 -13.94 1.63 -3.35
N ASP A 550 -14.65 0.49 -3.42
CA ASP A 550 -16.00 0.35 -2.84
C ASP A 550 -16.11 -0.50 -1.56
N LYS A 551 -15.05 -0.54 -0.74
CA LYS A 551 -14.97 -1.32 0.52
C LYS A 551 -15.20 -2.82 0.28
N TYR A 552 -14.16 -3.53 -0.17
CA TYR A 552 -13.97 -5.01 -0.22
C TYR A 552 -14.98 -5.93 0.52
N LEU A 553 -15.35 -5.65 1.77
CA LEU A 553 -16.30 -6.46 2.55
C LEU A 553 -17.74 -6.42 2.02
N SER A 554 -18.19 -5.29 1.49
CA SER A 554 -19.53 -5.15 0.91
C SER A 554 -19.69 -6.03 -0.32
N PHE A 555 -18.62 -6.14 -1.12
CA PHE A 555 -18.58 -6.80 -2.41
C PHE A 555 -18.72 -8.33 -2.39
N PHE A 556 -18.49 -9.01 -1.26
CA PHE A 556 -18.80 -10.45 -1.19
C PHE A 556 -20.03 -10.76 -0.33
N SER A 557 -20.68 -9.71 0.17
CA SER A 557 -21.79 -9.81 1.10
C SER A 557 -23.16 -9.74 0.42
N ILE A 558 -23.22 -9.40 -0.88
CA ILE A 558 -24.48 -9.30 -1.62
C ILE A 558 -25.06 -10.69 -1.90
N LYS A 559 -26.19 -10.99 -1.28
CA LYS A 559 -26.98 -12.20 -1.54
C LYS A 559 -28.07 -11.94 -2.60
N LYS A 560 -27.67 -11.78 -3.86
CA LYS A 560 -28.60 -11.75 -5.00
C LYS A 560 -28.37 -12.96 -5.90
N THR A 561 -29.43 -13.56 -6.39
CA THR A 561 -29.39 -14.68 -7.34
C THR A 561 -29.79 -14.21 -8.73
N VAL A 562 -29.05 -14.64 -9.75
CA VAL A 562 -29.31 -14.35 -11.16
C VAL A 562 -29.73 -15.64 -11.88
N ILE A 563 -30.60 -15.51 -12.88
CA ILE A 563 -31.06 -16.61 -13.72
C ILE A 563 -30.63 -16.35 -15.17
N LEU A 564 -29.77 -17.21 -15.70
CA LEU A 564 -29.41 -17.21 -17.11
C LEU A 564 -30.49 -17.95 -17.91
N LYS A 565 -31.30 -17.19 -18.65
CA LYS A 565 -32.40 -17.74 -19.48
C LYS A 565 -31.93 -18.25 -20.82
N SER A 566 -31.11 -17.48 -21.53
CA SER A 566 -30.66 -17.80 -22.89
C SER A 566 -29.32 -17.15 -23.20
N ILE A 567 -28.60 -17.72 -24.18
CA ILE A 567 -27.38 -17.15 -24.76
C ILE A 567 -27.58 -17.02 -26.26
N GLN A 568 -27.23 -15.86 -26.83
CA GLN A 568 -27.23 -15.64 -28.27
C GLN A 568 -25.83 -15.23 -28.75
N MET A 569 -25.36 -15.89 -29.80
CA MET A 569 -24.12 -15.55 -30.50
C MET A 569 -24.49 -14.93 -31.85
N TYR A 570 -23.97 -13.73 -32.12
CA TYR A 570 -24.12 -13.03 -33.39
C TYR A 570 -22.83 -13.10 -34.20
N GLY A 571 -22.96 -13.19 -35.52
CA GLY A 571 -21.83 -13.34 -36.42
C GLY A 571 -21.33 -14.78 -36.41
N LEU A 572 -21.65 -15.53 -37.46
CA LEU A 572 -21.24 -16.93 -37.57
C LEU A 572 -19.75 -17.05 -37.93
N PRO A 573 -18.93 -17.67 -37.07
CA PRO A 573 -17.53 -17.89 -37.40
C PRO A 573 -17.36 -19.11 -38.33
N LEU A 574 -16.33 -19.08 -39.17
CA LEU A 574 -16.13 -20.02 -40.28
C LEU A 574 -15.10 -21.12 -39.93
N PHE A 575 -15.49 -22.06 -39.08
CA PHE A 575 -14.62 -23.11 -38.53
C PHE A 575 -14.70 -24.48 -39.22
N THR A 576 -15.68 -24.70 -40.11
CA THR A 576 -15.75 -25.90 -40.97
C THR A 576 -14.51 -26.04 -41.85
N LYS A 577 -14.31 -27.23 -42.43
CA LYS A 577 -13.22 -27.49 -43.39
C LYS A 577 -13.30 -26.57 -44.61
N LEU A 578 -14.52 -26.29 -45.09
CA LEU A 578 -14.79 -25.44 -46.25
C LEU A 578 -14.84 -23.95 -45.91
N ARG A 579 -14.62 -23.55 -44.64
CA ARG A 579 -14.68 -22.15 -44.18
C ARG A 579 -16.01 -21.47 -44.52
N ASP A 580 -17.11 -22.21 -44.41
CA ASP A 580 -18.47 -21.78 -44.75
C ASP A 580 -19.44 -21.76 -43.56
N GLY A 581 -19.00 -22.19 -42.37
CA GLY A 581 -19.86 -22.23 -41.19
C GLY A 581 -19.22 -22.81 -39.93
N CYS A 582 -20.05 -23.16 -38.95
CA CYS A 582 -19.64 -23.88 -37.74
C CYS A 582 -20.74 -24.80 -37.19
N ARG A 583 -20.32 -25.77 -36.37
CA ARG A 583 -21.17 -26.58 -35.48
C ARG A 583 -20.89 -26.20 -34.02
N PRO A 584 -21.53 -25.13 -33.51
CA PRO A 584 -21.21 -24.57 -32.22
C PRO A 584 -21.95 -25.28 -31.08
N PHE A 585 -21.27 -25.43 -29.96
CA PHE A 585 -21.87 -25.79 -28.68
C PHE A 585 -21.26 -24.93 -27.57
N ILE A 586 -21.98 -24.82 -26.45
CA ILE A 586 -21.56 -24.04 -25.30
C ILE A 586 -21.23 -24.93 -24.10
N GLU A 587 -20.30 -24.47 -23.28
CA GLU A 587 -20.07 -24.98 -21.93
C GLU A 587 -20.12 -23.81 -20.95
N LEU A 588 -20.84 -23.99 -19.85
CA LEU A 588 -20.98 -23.00 -18.79
C LEU A 588 -20.31 -23.51 -17.52
N TYR A 589 -19.50 -22.65 -16.93
CA TYR A 589 -18.78 -22.90 -15.70
C TYR A 589 -19.16 -21.83 -14.68
N ILE A 590 -19.31 -22.25 -13.42
CA ILE A 590 -19.46 -21.38 -12.26
C ILE A 590 -18.37 -21.74 -11.26
N ASP A 591 -17.61 -20.74 -10.82
CA ASP A 591 -16.49 -20.91 -9.89
C ASP A 591 -15.55 -22.04 -10.35
N SER A 592 -15.28 -22.05 -11.67
CA SER A 592 -14.48 -23.06 -12.40
C SER A 592 -15.07 -24.48 -12.48
N LYS A 593 -16.24 -24.74 -11.91
CA LYS A 593 -16.96 -26.02 -12.06
C LYS A 593 -17.89 -25.98 -13.26
N LYS A 594 -17.78 -26.96 -14.17
CA LYS A 594 -18.71 -27.09 -15.29
C LYS A 594 -20.10 -27.46 -14.77
N ILE A 595 -21.09 -26.62 -15.06
CA ILE A 595 -22.49 -26.84 -14.66
C ILE A 595 -23.41 -27.18 -15.83
N PHE A 596 -22.99 -26.87 -17.06
CA PHE A 596 -23.79 -27.16 -18.24
C PHE A 596 -22.91 -27.33 -19.48
N THR A 597 -23.37 -28.17 -20.39
CA THR A 597 -22.86 -28.27 -21.76
C THR A 597 -24.03 -28.52 -22.70
N SER A 598 -24.02 -27.87 -23.86
CA SER A 598 -24.93 -28.19 -24.97
C SER A 598 -24.32 -29.20 -25.94
N LEU A 599 -23.16 -29.79 -25.60
CA LEU A 599 -22.54 -30.82 -26.41
C LEU A 599 -23.40 -32.09 -26.37
N VAL A 600 -23.88 -32.49 -27.53
CA VAL A 600 -24.54 -33.76 -27.78
C VAL A 600 -23.69 -34.58 -28.75
N GLU A 601 -24.16 -35.76 -29.14
CA GLU A 601 -23.56 -36.55 -30.21
C GLU A 601 -23.34 -35.70 -31.47
N TYR A 602 -22.22 -35.92 -32.17
CA TYR A 602 -21.78 -35.06 -33.27
C TYR A 602 -22.88 -34.85 -34.33
N ASP A 603 -23.59 -35.92 -34.70
CA ASP A 603 -24.62 -35.90 -35.73
C ASP A 603 -25.86 -35.10 -35.32
N ARG A 604 -26.08 -34.93 -34.01
CA ARG A 604 -27.18 -34.15 -33.44
C ARG A 604 -26.85 -32.66 -33.27
N LEU A 605 -25.60 -32.25 -33.47
CA LEU A 605 -25.23 -30.83 -33.42
C LEU A 605 -25.63 -30.12 -34.71
N SER A 606 -26.40 -29.04 -34.59
CA SER A 606 -26.78 -28.19 -35.70
C SER A 606 -25.57 -27.58 -36.41
N LEU A 607 -25.57 -27.64 -37.74
CA LEU A 607 -24.62 -26.95 -38.61
C LEU A 607 -25.22 -25.62 -39.05
N TYR A 608 -24.49 -24.54 -38.79
CA TYR A 608 -24.84 -23.19 -39.21
C TYR A 608 -23.87 -22.75 -40.31
N THR A 609 -24.39 -22.46 -41.50
CA THR A 609 -23.63 -22.00 -42.67
C THR A 609 -24.01 -20.58 -43.05
N ARG A 610 -23.08 -19.88 -43.73
CA ARG A 610 -23.29 -18.54 -44.28
C ARG A 610 -24.44 -18.59 -45.29
N GLY A 611 -25.57 -17.96 -44.97
CA GLY A 611 -26.80 -17.93 -45.78
C GLY A 611 -28.05 -18.52 -45.11
N ASN A 612 -27.90 -19.40 -44.11
CA ASN A 612 -29.04 -20.01 -43.42
C ASN A 612 -29.43 -19.32 -42.11
N SER A 613 -28.48 -18.68 -41.43
CA SER A 613 -28.72 -17.92 -40.21
C SER A 613 -27.54 -17.00 -39.93
N ASP A 614 -27.76 -15.88 -39.24
CA ASP A 614 -26.67 -14.98 -38.80
C ASP A 614 -26.41 -15.05 -37.29
N SER A 615 -27.17 -15.87 -36.57
CA SER A 615 -27.02 -16.02 -35.13
C SER A 615 -27.35 -17.42 -34.63
N VAL A 616 -26.78 -17.78 -33.48
CA VAL A 616 -27.08 -19.04 -32.79
C VAL A 616 -27.67 -18.71 -31.44
N LEU A 617 -28.81 -19.33 -31.14
CA LEU A 617 -29.56 -19.08 -29.91
C LEU A 617 -29.72 -20.38 -29.12
N TRP A 618 -29.20 -20.38 -27.89
CA TRP A 618 -29.43 -21.41 -26.89
C TRP A 618 -30.50 -20.90 -25.91
N ARG A 619 -31.71 -21.45 -25.98
CA ARG A 619 -32.86 -21.11 -25.09
C ARG A 619 -32.94 -22.07 -23.90
N ASP A 620 -33.82 -21.72 -22.95
CA ASP A 620 -34.27 -22.57 -21.84
C ASP A 620 -33.14 -23.10 -20.95
N LEU A 621 -32.06 -22.34 -20.81
CA LEU A 621 -30.92 -22.72 -19.99
C LEU A 621 -31.32 -22.79 -18.51
N ASN A 622 -32.09 -21.80 -18.05
CA ASN A 622 -32.65 -21.65 -16.70
C ASN A 622 -31.64 -21.96 -15.57
N LYS A 623 -30.37 -21.55 -15.75
CA LYS A 623 -29.31 -21.78 -14.76
C LYS A 623 -29.30 -20.67 -13.74
N LYS A 624 -29.46 -21.04 -12.47
CA LYS A 624 -29.44 -20.12 -11.32
C LYS A 624 -28.07 -20.12 -10.66
N PHE A 625 -27.59 -18.96 -10.27
CA PHE A 625 -26.34 -18.79 -9.54
C PHE A 625 -26.30 -17.45 -8.81
N ASP A 626 -25.40 -17.33 -7.85
CA ASP A 626 -25.24 -16.11 -7.07
C ASP A 626 -24.54 -15.03 -7.90
N ILE A 627 -24.92 -13.76 -7.68
CA ILE A 627 -24.36 -12.62 -8.40
C ILE A 627 -22.84 -12.47 -8.18
N THR A 628 -22.37 -12.98 -7.04
CA THR A 628 -20.96 -12.94 -6.60
C THR A 628 -20.12 -14.07 -7.21
N SER A 629 -20.75 -15.01 -7.94
CA SER A 629 -20.05 -16.14 -8.56
C SER A 629 -19.34 -15.75 -9.85
N ASP A 630 -18.22 -16.42 -10.12
CA ASP A 630 -17.44 -16.27 -11.34
C ASP A 630 -17.99 -17.17 -12.44
N ILE A 631 -18.48 -16.57 -13.53
CA ILE A 631 -19.12 -17.29 -14.64
C ILE A 631 -18.17 -17.32 -15.82
N THR A 632 -17.91 -18.50 -16.37
CA THR A 632 -17.21 -18.65 -17.65
C THR A 632 -18.08 -19.35 -18.68
N LEU A 633 -18.28 -18.70 -19.82
CA LEU A 633 -18.90 -19.28 -21.00
C LEU A 633 -17.82 -19.60 -22.03
N ILE A 634 -17.83 -20.83 -22.53
CA ILE A 634 -16.96 -21.29 -23.61
C ILE A 634 -17.84 -21.68 -24.79
N VAL A 635 -17.52 -21.16 -25.97
CA VAL A 635 -18.15 -21.52 -27.23
C VAL A 635 -17.13 -22.30 -28.07
N SER A 636 -17.49 -23.49 -28.52
CA SER A 636 -16.60 -24.38 -29.26
C SER A 636 -17.26 -24.95 -30.50
N HIS A 637 -16.47 -25.24 -31.53
CA HIS A 637 -16.85 -25.96 -32.72
C HIS A 637 -16.52 -27.45 -32.57
N ALA A 638 -17.50 -28.32 -32.81
CA ALA A 638 -17.25 -29.75 -32.94
C ALA A 638 -16.91 -30.10 -34.40
N ARG A 639 -15.80 -30.81 -34.61
CA ARG A 639 -15.33 -31.28 -35.92
C ARG A 639 -15.19 -32.80 -35.92
N SER A 640 -15.79 -33.46 -36.91
CA SER A 640 -15.55 -34.89 -37.12
C SER A 640 -14.16 -35.12 -37.71
N THR A 641 -13.42 -36.04 -37.10
CA THR A 641 -12.10 -36.50 -37.53
C THR A 641 -12.15 -38.01 -37.65
N ILE A 642 -11.99 -38.53 -38.87
CA ILE A 642 -11.83 -39.96 -39.11
C ILE A 642 -10.38 -40.30 -38.71
N GLY A 643 -10.20 -41.02 -37.60
CA GLY A 643 -8.89 -41.47 -37.14
C GLY A 643 -8.41 -42.68 -37.96
N SER A 644 -7.09 -42.83 -38.10
CA SER A 644 -6.42 -43.93 -38.83
C SER A 644 -6.55 -45.32 -38.17
N LYS A 645 -7.29 -45.45 -37.07
CA LYS A 645 -7.66 -46.73 -36.45
C LYS A 645 -9.19 -46.80 -36.32
N MET A 646 -9.81 -47.57 -37.22
CA MET A 646 -11.26 -47.70 -37.46
C MET A 646 -12.13 -48.26 -36.31
N LEU A 647 -11.67 -48.38 -35.05
CA LEU A 647 -12.38 -49.20 -34.05
C LEU A 647 -12.52 -48.66 -32.62
N THR A 648 -12.24 -47.38 -32.32
CA THR A 648 -12.51 -46.85 -30.97
C THR A 648 -13.13 -45.44 -31.01
N GLN A 649 -14.44 -45.38 -30.75
CA GLN A 649 -15.29 -44.21 -30.45
C GLN A 649 -14.93 -42.88 -31.16
N ASN A 650 -15.74 -42.52 -32.15
CA ASN A 650 -15.77 -41.21 -32.84
C ASN A 650 -16.00 -40.03 -31.88
N LYS A 651 -15.01 -39.65 -31.06
CA LYS A 651 -15.06 -38.40 -30.30
C LYS A 651 -14.76 -37.24 -31.25
N PRO A 652 -15.67 -36.26 -31.40
CA PRO A 652 -15.40 -35.11 -32.25
C PRO A 652 -14.22 -34.32 -31.70
N THR A 653 -13.36 -33.85 -32.59
CA THR A 653 -12.32 -32.88 -32.23
C THR A 653 -12.99 -31.57 -31.88
N ILE A 654 -12.70 -31.04 -30.69
CA ILE A 654 -13.28 -29.80 -30.16
C ILE A 654 -12.31 -28.65 -30.43
N ILE A 655 -12.77 -27.63 -31.13
CA ILE A 655 -12.02 -26.40 -31.41
C ILE A 655 -12.69 -25.24 -30.68
N ARG A 656 -12.02 -24.70 -29.65
CA ARG A 656 -12.53 -23.55 -28.90
C ARG A 656 -12.55 -22.31 -29.79
N MET A 657 -13.73 -21.71 -29.96
CA MET A 657 -13.91 -20.51 -30.79
C MET A 657 -13.77 -19.24 -29.96
N ALA A 658 -14.41 -19.20 -28.79
CA ALA A 658 -14.40 -18.05 -27.91
C ALA A 658 -14.57 -18.46 -26.45
N SER A 659 -14.14 -17.58 -25.55
CA SER A 659 -14.49 -17.69 -24.13
C SER A 659 -14.58 -16.33 -23.48
N ILE A 660 -15.54 -16.20 -22.57
CA ILE A 660 -15.78 -14.99 -21.80
C ILE A 660 -15.96 -15.36 -20.33
N SER A 661 -15.25 -14.67 -19.45
CA SER A 661 -15.42 -14.82 -17.99
C SER A 661 -15.88 -13.50 -17.39
N SER A 662 -16.82 -13.53 -16.45
CA SER A 662 -17.37 -12.34 -15.82
C SER A 662 -17.88 -12.65 -14.41
N GLN A 663 -17.91 -11.61 -13.58
CA GLN A 663 -18.59 -11.60 -12.30
C GLN A 663 -19.67 -10.51 -12.38
N LEU A 664 -20.92 -10.86 -12.08
CA LEU A 664 -22.06 -9.99 -12.42
C LEU A 664 -22.28 -8.85 -11.43
N GLU A 665 -21.72 -8.96 -10.22
CA GLU A 665 -21.84 -7.94 -9.19
C GLU A 665 -21.13 -6.64 -9.56
N VAL A 666 -20.02 -6.71 -10.30
CA VAL A 666 -19.20 -5.56 -10.70
C VAL A 666 -19.84 -4.76 -11.84
N ILE A 667 -20.87 -5.30 -12.48
CA ILE A 667 -21.50 -4.70 -13.68
C ILE A 667 -22.67 -3.78 -13.28
N GLN A 668 -23.13 -3.85 -12.03
CA GLN A 668 -24.15 -2.95 -11.46
C GLN A 668 -23.49 -1.76 -10.79
#